data_AF-A0A246IXC8-F1
#
_entry.id   AF-A0A246IXC8-F1
#
_cell.length_a   1.000
_cell.length_b   1.000
_cell.length_c   1.000
_cell.angle_alpha   90.00
_cell.angle_beta   90.00
_cell.angle_gamma   90.00
#
_symmetry.space_group_name_H-M   'P 1'
#
loop_
_entity.id
_entity.type
_entity.pdbx_description
1 polymer ?
#
loop_
_entity_poly.entity_id
_entity_poly.type
_entity_poly.pdbx_seq_one_letter_code
_entity_poly.pdbx_strand_id
1 'polypeptide(L)'
;MASPYRLKTPLPDDTLRVHSCVSREGLSDAGDTTLTLLSERKDIQAAELLGKAATLTIALREDTPRYLSGYVTRFAQRGFEGKYCVYEMQLKPWLWLLSRTSDCRIFQELSVPDIVKQVFEDHPVARYEFKLLRPYRTWNYCVQYRETDFNFIARLLEHEGIYWYVEHDETGHKVVLCDSASGHDAKPGCESLPFYGSGAQAAPALEYVQNWGSAECVKPGKVVITDYDFQRPSNDLETSRSQPRNYDLSNGEVFDYPGGFITGADGAHYAEDRLDELQTAFQSHDGTTNAQGVHTGHLLSLTRHPRDAENAQYLITGTHITLSQAANEAGSGETALRCSFSCIPASQQYRPQRRTPKPLVPGPQTAIVTGPAGEEIHTDVFGRVKLQFHWDRRGKSDERSSCWVSVAHPWAGSNFGGIHIPRIGQEVIVGFIEGDPDAPIIIGRTYNGENLPPWELPGNATQSGFLTRSTKGGSYGNANAIRFEDKQGAEQLWIHAEKNQDIEVENDETHWVGQDRMKTIDRHETVRVKGNRTETVDLNEQIDIKQDRTEHVFGRETVTVDQNRVNTIGQNHQESIGKNHKTTIGKNQSINVGKHLTETVGMTNIQNVGLAKMTNVGLGYMVNVGAAYSLNTAGLMNVVVGAAYNEQIAKSRSISAGDNIKITAAKTLSIVGEQKITEKGKEVFIEGSTKLVLAVGASTITMTAGEININSPLVKINCPAGPAMTVAAPDSKSTVPSGLGQNVDDIAGKSPTLQKDMKELQDAGWTTKYGPNGGGSHADRQSKVITIDGALKNDPAQATQVLAHEVGHAKYNYTPDFSSKQKYLGGAMADEGAATMKNIEVRREILANGGPDIKIAGNPQNHASYNAAYDQYLKDGNAASARDKIGSAFGNGERVSGPKNPTYNEYYGGWYDKTFPGKP
;
A
#
# COMPACT_ATOMS: atom_id res chain seq x y z
N MET A 1 -17.43 -93.29 37.60
CA MET A 1 -17.89 -92.44 36.46
C MET A 1 -16.79 -91.45 36.14
N ALA A 2 -16.75 -90.87 34.94
CA ALA A 2 -15.87 -89.71 34.70
C ALA A 2 -16.33 -88.53 35.58
N SER A 3 -15.41 -87.65 35.98
CA SER A 3 -15.78 -86.45 36.75
C SER A 3 -16.65 -85.52 35.89
N PRO A 4 -17.78 -84.99 36.40
CA PRO A 4 -18.62 -84.03 35.66
C PRO A 4 -17.92 -82.69 35.42
N TYR A 5 -16.83 -82.43 36.16
CA TYR A 5 -15.96 -81.27 36.00
C TYR A 5 -14.55 -81.74 35.67
N ARG A 6 -13.96 -81.19 34.61
CA ARG A 6 -12.57 -81.45 34.17
C ARG A 6 -11.86 -80.12 33.94
N LEU A 7 -10.59 -80.02 34.33
CA LEU A 7 -9.79 -78.80 34.18
C LEU A 7 -8.58 -79.06 33.28
N LYS A 8 -8.56 -78.44 32.10
CA LYS A 8 -7.45 -78.46 31.14
C LYS A 8 -6.46 -77.36 31.52
N THR A 9 -5.19 -77.71 31.75
CA THR A 9 -4.10 -76.77 32.08
C THR A 9 -2.80 -77.15 31.37
N PRO A 10 -1.72 -76.37 31.48
CA PRO A 10 -0.38 -76.75 31.02
C PRO A 10 0.33 -77.82 31.86
N LEU A 11 -0.26 -78.26 32.99
CA LEU A 11 0.18 -79.43 33.75
C LEU A 11 -0.43 -80.71 33.13
N PRO A 12 0.15 -81.90 33.39
CA PRO A 12 -0.47 -83.17 33.00
C PRO A 12 -1.91 -83.29 33.54
N ASP A 13 -2.77 -83.98 32.79
CA ASP A 13 -4.15 -84.24 33.19
C ASP A 13 -4.25 -84.89 34.58
N ASP A 14 -5.37 -84.66 35.27
CA ASP A 14 -5.65 -85.06 36.66
C ASP A 14 -4.67 -84.52 37.74
N THR A 15 -3.63 -83.75 37.38
CA THR A 15 -2.74 -83.08 38.37
C THR A 15 -3.51 -82.09 39.27
N LEU A 16 -4.56 -81.46 38.76
CA LEU A 16 -5.41 -80.51 39.49
C LEU A 16 -6.89 -80.92 39.37
N ARG A 17 -7.42 -81.51 40.44
CA ARG A 17 -8.84 -81.88 40.52
C ARG A 17 -9.67 -80.68 40.98
N VAL A 18 -10.77 -80.39 40.30
CA VAL A 18 -11.74 -79.35 40.71
C VAL A 18 -12.46 -79.79 41.99
N HIS A 19 -12.58 -78.89 42.97
CA HIS A 19 -13.38 -79.10 44.17
C HIS A 19 -14.53 -78.10 44.28
N SER A 20 -14.29 -76.83 43.94
CA SER A 20 -15.35 -75.83 43.77
C SER A 20 -14.98 -74.81 42.70
N CYS A 21 -15.97 -74.11 42.17
CA CYS A 21 -15.76 -72.95 41.32
C CYS A 21 -16.87 -71.93 41.58
N VAL A 22 -16.46 -70.67 41.73
CA VAL A 22 -17.35 -69.51 41.73
C VAL A 22 -17.00 -68.67 40.51
N SER A 23 -17.95 -68.52 39.61
CA SER A 23 -17.81 -67.73 38.39
C SER A 23 -18.83 -66.59 38.34
N ARG A 24 -18.42 -65.45 37.78
CA ARG A 24 -19.26 -64.31 37.45
C ARG A 24 -18.87 -63.82 36.05
N GLU A 25 -19.86 -63.60 35.21
CA GLU A 25 -19.76 -63.08 33.85
C GLU A 25 -20.78 -61.93 33.67
N GLY A 26 -20.51 -60.94 32.82
CA GLY A 26 -21.41 -59.80 32.59
C GLY A 26 -21.13 -59.09 31.27
N LEU A 27 -22.15 -58.43 30.71
CA LEU A 27 -21.96 -57.53 29.56
C LEU A 27 -21.04 -56.37 29.96
N SER A 28 -19.99 -56.17 29.16
CA SER A 28 -18.89 -55.24 29.42
C SER A 28 -18.22 -55.40 30.80
N ASP A 29 -18.25 -56.61 31.37
CA ASP A 29 -17.55 -56.97 32.61
C ASP A 29 -16.52 -58.07 32.31
N ALA A 30 -15.27 -57.89 32.73
CA ALA A 30 -14.22 -58.89 32.57
C ALA A 30 -14.45 -60.15 33.43
N GLY A 31 -15.45 -60.13 34.31
CA GLY A 31 -15.87 -61.25 35.12
C GLY A 31 -14.83 -61.65 36.16
N ASP A 32 -15.09 -62.75 36.86
CA ASP A 32 -14.13 -63.44 37.72
C ASP A 32 -14.49 -64.92 37.78
N THR A 33 -13.53 -65.80 37.56
CA THR A 33 -13.73 -67.24 37.78
C THR A 33 -12.65 -67.73 38.73
N THR A 34 -13.04 -68.01 39.97
CA THR A 34 -12.17 -68.50 41.03
C THR A 34 -12.46 -69.98 41.28
N LEU A 35 -11.46 -70.83 41.02
CA LEU A 35 -11.48 -72.28 41.22
C LEU A 35 -10.79 -72.65 42.54
N THR A 36 -11.39 -73.54 43.32
CA THR A 36 -10.69 -74.28 44.39
C THR A 36 -10.32 -75.66 43.86
N LEU A 37 -9.04 -76.01 43.96
CA LEU A 37 -8.43 -77.18 43.34
C LEU A 37 -7.70 -78.04 44.39
N LEU A 38 -7.73 -79.36 44.20
CA LEU A 38 -7.05 -80.34 45.03
C LEU A 38 -5.95 -81.05 44.20
N SER A 39 -4.79 -81.27 44.80
CA SER A 39 -3.70 -82.07 44.20
C SER A 39 -2.95 -82.89 45.24
N GLU A 40 -2.36 -84.01 44.83
CA GLU A 40 -1.38 -84.74 45.66
C GLU A 40 0.03 -84.13 45.55
N ARG A 41 0.31 -83.37 44.48
CA ARG A 41 1.51 -82.51 44.40
C ARG A 41 1.37 -81.37 45.41
N LYS A 42 2.36 -81.24 46.29
CA LYS A 42 2.45 -80.20 47.33
C LYS A 42 3.42 -79.08 46.96
N ASP A 43 3.93 -79.14 45.73
CA ASP A 43 5.09 -78.40 45.21
C ASP A 43 4.76 -77.60 43.93
N ILE A 44 3.49 -77.51 43.54
CA ILE A 44 3.07 -76.79 42.33
C ILE A 44 3.43 -75.31 42.45
N GLN A 45 4.35 -74.86 41.62
CA GLN A 45 4.84 -73.49 41.59
C GLN A 45 3.89 -72.61 40.78
N ALA A 46 3.63 -71.39 41.25
CA ALA A 46 2.75 -70.46 40.52
C ALA A 46 3.27 -70.15 39.10
N ALA A 47 4.58 -70.19 38.87
CA ALA A 47 5.20 -70.03 37.55
C ALA A 47 4.90 -71.19 36.55
N GLU A 48 4.42 -72.35 37.02
CA GLU A 48 3.93 -73.40 36.13
C GLU A 48 2.60 -73.00 35.45
N LEU A 49 1.85 -72.04 36.01
CA LEU A 49 0.46 -71.76 35.64
C LEU A 49 0.16 -70.28 35.31
N LEU A 50 0.73 -69.33 36.05
CA LEU A 50 0.48 -67.89 35.87
C LEU A 50 0.72 -67.43 34.42
N GLY A 51 -0.19 -66.60 33.90
CA GLY A 51 -0.13 -66.06 32.55
C GLY A 51 -0.43 -67.07 31.44
N LYS A 52 -0.78 -68.33 31.76
CA LYS A 52 -1.16 -69.36 30.79
C LYS A 52 -2.68 -69.58 30.81
N ALA A 53 -3.20 -70.12 29.72
CA ALA A 53 -4.63 -70.46 29.62
C ALA A 53 -4.98 -71.71 30.45
N ALA A 54 -6.17 -71.72 31.04
CA ALA A 54 -6.82 -72.88 31.62
C ALA A 54 -8.31 -72.87 31.25
N THR A 55 -8.89 -74.06 31.06
CA THR A 55 -10.30 -74.22 30.69
C THR A 55 -10.96 -75.26 31.57
N LEU A 56 -11.97 -74.83 32.32
CA LEU A 56 -12.89 -75.70 33.06
C LEU A 56 -14.00 -76.17 32.12
N THR A 57 -14.13 -77.48 31.95
CA THR A 57 -15.24 -78.13 31.24
C THR A 57 -16.26 -78.64 32.24
N ILE A 58 -17.51 -78.20 32.10
CA ILE A 58 -18.68 -78.63 32.86
C ILE A 58 -19.55 -79.49 31.92
N ALA A 59 -19.75 -80.76 32.27
CA ALA A 59 -20.66 -81.63 31.53
C ALA A 59 -22.12 -81.20 31.79
N LEU A 60 -22.86 -80.89 30.73
CA LEU A 60 -24.29 -80.56 30.81
C LEU A 60 -25.15 -81.85 30.77
N ARG A 61 -26.48 -81.68 30.82
CA ARG A 61 -27.45 -82.79 30.69
C ARG A 61 -27.61 -83.27 29.24
N GLU A 62 -27.28 -82.42 28.27
CA GLU A 62 -27.21 -82.75 26.84
C GLU A 62 -25.74 -82.80 26.39
N ASP A 63 -25.45 -83.45 25.26
CA ASP A 63 -24.08 -83.86 24.86
C ASP A 63 -23.09 -82.71 24.58
N THR A 64 -23.53 -81.45 24.60
CA THR A 64 -22.64 -80.27 24.46
C THR A 64 -22.24 -79.74 25.84
N PRO A 65 -20.96 -79.85 26.27
CA PRO A 65 -20.51 -79.32 27.56
C PRO A 65 -20.38 -77.79 27.55
N ARG A 66 -20.51 -77.17 28.73
CA ARG A 66 -20.15 -75.75 28.94
C ARG A 66 -18.66 -75.63 29.23
N TYR A 67 -18.05 -74.61 28.69
CA TYR A 67 -16.68 -74.20 28.99
C TYR A 67 -16.67 -72.91 29.80
N LEU A 68 -15.70 -72.79 30.71
CA LEU A 68 -15.28 -71.55 31.36
C LEU A 68 -13.76 -71.45 31.24
N SER A 69 -13.29 -70.56 30.38
CA SER A 69 -11.88 -70.40 30.02
C SER A 69 -11.33 -69.04 30.47
N GLY A 70 -10.05 -69.01 30.80
CA GLY A 70 -9.33 -67.76 31.01
C GLY A 70 -7.84 -67.97 31.19
N TYR A 71 -7.12 -66.86 31.31
CA TYR A 71 -5.71 -66.85 31.68
C TYR A 71 -5.60 -66.82 33.21
N VAL A 72 -4.68 -67.62 33.77
CA VAL A 72 -4.43 -67.68 35.22
C VAL A 72 -3.78 -66.38 35.67
N THR A 73 -4.57 -65.50 36.28
CA THR A 73 -4.12 -64.18 36.76
C THR A 73 -3.55 -64.24 38.16
N ARG A 74 -4.01 -65.21 38.96
CA ARG A 74 -3.50 -65.50 40.30
C ARG A 74 -3.60 -66.98 40.62
N PHE A 75 -2.56 -67.53 41.25
CA PHE A 75 -2.53 -68.90 41.77
C PHE A 75 -1.95 -68.86 43.19
N ALA A 76 -2.59 -69.55 44.13
CA ALA A 76 -2.21 -69.53 45.55
C ALA A 76 -2.44 -70.89 46.22
N GLN A 77 -1.47 -71.35 47.01
CA GLN A 77 -1.69 -72.43 47.97
C GLN A 77 -2.51 -71.90 49.15
N ARG A 78 -3.53 -72.65 49.59
CA ARG A 78 -4.46 -72.25 50.68
C ARG A 78 -4.41 -73.14 51.92
N GLY A 79 -3.95 -74.37 51.80
CA GLY A 79 -3.84 -75.30 52.93
C GLY A 79 -3.72 -76.74 52.48
N PHE A 80 -4.18 -77.66 53.34
CA PHE A 80 -4.22 -79.10 53.07
C PHE A 80 -5.57 -79.68 53.53
N GLU A 81 -6.09 -80.65 52.78
CA GLU A 81 -7.30 -81.40 53.11
C GLU A 81 -7.02 -82.90 52.99
N GLY A 82 -6.93 -83.58 54.13
CA GLY A 82 -6.53 -84.99 54.19
C GLY A 82 -5.13 -85.20 53.58
N LYS A 83 -5.06 -85.93 52.45
CA LYS A 83 -3.81 -86.13 51.70
C LYS A 83 -3.49 -85.00 50.72
N TYR A 84 -4.49 -84.21 50.33
CA TYR A 84 -4.39 -83.23 49.25
C TYR A 84 -3.85 -81.87 49.73
N CYS A 85 -3.13 -81.19 48.84
CA CYS A 85 -2.85 -79.77 48.91
C CYS A 85 -4.01 -79.00 48.27
N VAL A 86 -4.47 -77.93 48.94
CA VAL A 86 -5.54 -77.06 48.45
C VAL A 86 -4.93 -75.85 47.75
N TYR A 87 -5.32 -75.63 46.50
CA TYR A 87 -4.91 -74.49 45.68
C TYR A 87 -6.13 -73.66 45.27
N GLU A 88 -5.91 -72.39 45.02
CA GLU A 88 -6.89 -71.43 44.50
C GLU A 88 -6.33 -70.84 43.20
N MET A 89 -7.14 -70.87 42.13
CA MET A 89 -6.77 -70.40 40.80
C MET A 89 -7.82 -69.38 40.32
N GLN A 90 -7.38 -68.19 39.94
CA GLN A 90 -8.27 -67.15 39.38
C GLN A 90 -8.02 -67.00 37.88
N LEU A 91 -9.11 -67.04 37.12
CA LEU A 91 -9.14 -66.90 35.66
C LEU A 91 -9.82 -65.59 35.26
N LYS A 92 -9.27 -64.93 34.25
CA LYS A 92 -9.84 -63.76 33.56
C LYS A 92 -9.71 -63.93 32.04
N PRO A 93 -10.57 -63.31 31.21
CA PRO A 93 -10.38 -63.32 29.76
C PRO A 93 -9.09 -62.59 29.37
N TRP A 94 -8.57 -62.86 28.17
CA TRP A 94 -7.35 -62.23 27.64
C TRP A 94 -7.45 -60.69 27.64
N LEU A 95 -8.66 -60.14 27.48
CA LEU A 95 -8.94 -58.70 27.52
C LEU A 95 -8.50 -58.05 28.83
N TRP A 96 -8.50 -58.78 29.96
CA TRP A 96 -8.00 -58.28 31.24
C TRP A 96 -6.49 -58.04 31.23
N LEU A 97 -5.72 -58.75 30.39
CA LEU A 97 -4.27 -58.58 30.27
C LEU A 97 -3.92 -57.17 29.77
N LEU A 98 -4.80 -56.54 28.98
CA LEU A 98 -4.70 -55.15 28.52
C LEU A 98 -4.73 -54.14 29.68
N SER A 99 -5.14 -54.55 30.89
CA SER A 99 -5.05 -53.72 32.10
C SER A 99 -3.66 -53.72 32.73
N ARG A 100 -2.73 -54.58 32.26
CA ARG A 100 -1.35 -54.71 32.74
C ARG A 100 -0.35 -53.93 31.89
N THR A 101 -0.79 -53.39 30.76
CA THR A 101 -0.02 -52.56 29.82
C THR A 101 -0.69 -51.18 29.68
N SER A 102 0.12 -50.16 29.37
CA SER A 102 -0.31 -48.77 29.24
C SER A 102 0.67 -48.02 28.35
N ASP A 103 0.19 -47.17 27.46
CA ASP A 103 0.98 -46.45 26.48
C ASP A 103 0.54 -44.97 26.37
N CYS A 104 1.29 -44.18 25.62
CA CYS A 104 0.78 -42.94 25.02
C CYS A 104 0.85 -43.09 23.49
N ARG A 105 -0.29 -43.04 22.80
CA ARG A 105 -0.41 -43.32 21.37
C ARG A 105 -1.35 -42.34 20.70
N ILE A 106 -1.01 -41.97 19.47
CA ILE A 106 -1.89 -41.23 18.56
C ILE A 106 -2.43 -42.21 17.51
N PHE A 107 -3.73 -42.18 17.30
CA PHE A 107 -4.45 -42.82 16.21
C PHE A 107 -5.08 -41.72 15.34
N GLN A 108 -5.06 -41.88 14.02
CA GLN A 108 -5.50 -40.88 13.05
C GLN A 108 -6.17 -41.57 11.86
N GLU A 109 -7.26 -40.98 11.37
CA GLU A 109 -8.02 -41.44 10.20
C GLU A 109 -8.52 -42.90 10.32
N LEU A 110 -9.01 -43.29 11.51
CA LEU A 110 -9.49 -44.65 11.82
C LEU A 110 -10.86 -44.64 12.51
N SER A 111 -11.69 -45.66 12.30
CA SER A 111 -12.88 -45.86 13.13
C SER A 111 -12.51 -46.47 14.50
N VAL A 112 -13.37 -46.34 15.51
CA VAL A 112 -13.13 -47.00 16.82
C VAL A 112 -12.99 -48.52 16.71
N PRO A 113 -13.80 -49.25 15.92
CA PRO A 113 -13.53 -50.66 15.64
C PRO A 113 -12.13 -50.94 15.07
N ASP A 114 -11.59 -50.08 14.18
CA ASP A 114 -10.23 -50.22 13.65
C ASP A 114 -9.15 -49.91 14.70
N ILE A 115 -9.37 -48.91 15.56
CA ILE A 115 -8.47 -48.57 16.68
C ILE A 115 -8.42 -49.76 17.66
N VAL A 116 -9.57 -50.29 18.05
CA VAL A 116 -9.68 -51.47 18.93
C VAL A 116 -9.02 -52.69 18.29
N LYS A 117 -9.20 -52.89 16.98
CA LYS A 117 -8.51 -53.95 16.21
C LYS A 117 -6.98 -53.81 16.23
N GLN A 118 -6.44 -52.60 16.03
CA GLN A 118 -5.00 -52.35 16.11
C GLN A 118 -4.44 -52.52 17.53
N VAL A 119 -5.20 -52.18 18.57
CA VAL A 119 -4.82 -52.49 19.96
C VAL A 119 -4.81 -54.00 20.19
N PHE A 120 -5.79 -54.73 19.65
CA PHE A 120 -5.84 -56.20 19.77
C PHE A 120 -4.70 -56.90 19.01
N GLU A 121 -4.28 -56.36 17.86
CA GLU A 121 -3.17 -56.90 17.05
C GLU A 121 -1.80 -56.82 17.75
N ASP A 122 -1.59 -55.88 18.68
CA ASP A 122 -0.40 -55.83 19.55
C ASP A 122 -0.35 -57.01 20.56
N HIS A 123 -1.43 -57.81 20.71
CA HIS A 123 -1.53 -58.91 21.69
C HIS A 123 -1.83 -60.27 21.01
N PRO A 124 -0.82 -61.15 20.79
CA PRO A 124 -0.99 -62.42 20.07
C PRO A 124 -1.96 -63.46 20.67
N VAL A 125 -2.47 -63.22 21.88
CA VAL A 125 -3.50 -64.03 22.55
C VAL A 125 -4.93 -63.51 22.29
N ALA A 126 -5.08 -62.39 21.58
CA ALA A 126 -6.36 -61.76 21.30
C ALA A 126 -7.19 -62.60 20.33
N ARG A 127 -8.36 -63.01 20.78
CA ARG A 127 -9.38 -63.67 19.95
C ARG A 127 -10.72 -62.98 20.16
N TYR A 128 -11.30 -62.47 19.08
CA TYR A 128 -12.46 -61.60 19.12
C TYR A 128 -13.33 -61.73 17.86
N GLU A 129 -14.54 -61.21 17.94
CA GLU A 129 -15.53 -61.17 16.85
C GLU A 129 -16.31 -59.86 16.92
N PHE A 130 -16.45 -59.16 15.80
CA PHE A 130 -17.28 -57.95 15.70
C PHE A 130 -18.64 -58.30 15.10
N LYS A 131 -19.68 -58.31 15.94
CA LYS A 131 -21.10 -58.37 15.55
C LYS A 131 -21.72 -56.97 15.61
N LEU A 132 -21.14 -56.07 14.82
CA LEU A 132 -21.58 -54.68 14.70
C LEU A 132 -22.50 -54.55 13.47
N LEU A 133 -23.67 -53.93 13.64
CA LEU A 133 -24.68 -53.79 12.59
C LEU A 133 -24.75 -52.37 12.02
N ARG A 134 -24.15 -51.37 12.66
CA ARG A 134 -24.13 -49.97 12.18
C ARG A 134 -22.73 -49.54 11.70
N PRO A 135 -22.65 -48.56 10.76
CA PRO A 135 -21.37 -47.93 10.43
C PRO A 135 -20.87 -47.08 11.60
N TYR A 136 -19.55 -46.90 11.67
CA TYR A 136 -18.87 -46.05 12.65
C TYR A 136 -18.12 -44.94 11.93
N ARG A 137 -18.11 -43.74 12.51
CA ARG A 137 -17.37 -42.61 11.93
C ARG A 137 -15.86 -42.83 11.99
N THR A 138 -15.15 -42.23 11.05
CA THR A 138 -13.69 -42.08 11.11
C THR A 138 -13.34 -40.97 12.09
N TRP A 139 -12.44 -41.24 13.01
CA TRP A 139 -11.86 -40.25 13.92
C TRP A 139 -10.56 -39.72 13.30
N ASN A 140 -10.53 -38.43 12.95
CA ASN A 140 -9.35 -37.76 12.40
C ASN A 140 -8.16 -37.80 13.38
N TYR A 141 -8.44 -37.79 14.69
CA TYR A 141 -7.47 -37.82 15.77
C TYR A 141 -8.11 -38.46 17.00
N CYS A 142 -7.42 -39.41 17.63
CA CYS A 142 -7.81 -40.06 18.88
C CYS A 142 -6.55 -40.50 19.63
N VAL A 143 -6.45 -40.17 20.92
CA VAL A 143 -5.22 -40.29 21.69
C VAL A 143 -5.45 -41.20 22.89
N GLN A 144 -4.66 -42.26 22.99
CA GLN A 144 -4.44 -42.96 24.26
C GLN A 144 -3.46 -42.12 25.09
N TYR A 145 -3.86 -41.63 26.26
CA TYR A 145 -3.00 -40.76 27.08
C TYR A 145 -2.92 -41.25 28.52
N ARG A 146 -1.76 -41.80 28.89
CA ARG A 146 -1.41 -42.24 30.27
C ARG A 146 -2.41 -43.22 30.90
N GLU A 147 -3.08 -44.00 30.06
CA GLU A 147 -4.10 -44.98 30.45
C GLU A 147 -3.71 -46.39 29.99
N THR A 148 -4.28 -47.41 30.61
CA THR A 148 -4.07 -48.80 30.20
C THR A 148 -4.74 -49.08 28.85
N ASP A 149 -4.24 -50.06 28.12
CA ASP A 149 -4.83 -50.45 26.83
C ASP A 149 -6.28 -50.93 27.01
N PHE A 150 -6.60 -51.54 28.16
CA PHE A 150 -7.97 -51.87 28.57
C PHE A 150 -8.85 -50.61 28.76
N ASN A 151 -8.36 -49.60 29.47
CA ASN A 151 -9.15 -48.39 29.70
C ASN A 151 -9.40 -47.65 28.39
N PHE A 152 -8.38 -47.57 27.52
CA PHE A 152 -8.47 -46.91 26.23
C PHE A 152 -9.57 -47.52 25.35
N ILE A 153 -9.58 -48.84 25.17
CA ILE A 153 -10.66 -49.49 24.43
C ILE A 153 -12.00 -49.37 25.17
N ALA A 154 -12.04 -49.51 26.50
CA ALA A 154 -13.30 -49.53 27.24
C ALA A 154 -14.03 -48.19 27.13
N ARG A 155 -13.34 -47.05 27.32
CA ARG A 155 -13.96 -45.72 27.15
C ARG A 155 -14.42 -45.45 25.71
N LEU A 156 -13.71 -45.97 24.71
CA LEU A 156 -14.08 -45.80 23.30
C LEU A 156 -15.30 -46.65 22.94
N LEU A 157 -15.34 -47.91 23.37
CA LEU A 157 -16.50 -48.79 23.23
C LEU A 157 -17.71 -48.21 23.99
N GLU A 158 -17.51 -47.67 25.20
CA GLU A 158 -18.54 -46.98 25.99
C GLU A 158 -19.10 -45.71 25.29
N HIS A 159 -18.23 -44.90 24.68
CA HIS A 159 -18.60 -43.70 23.91
C HIS A 159 -19.27 -44.03 22.56
N GLU A 160 -18.89 -45.13 21.92
CA GLU A 160 -19.45 -45.62 20.65
C GLU A 160 -20.60 -46.64 20.85
N GLY A 161 -21.12 -46.77 22.07
CA GLY A 161 -22.26 -47.63 22.41
C GLY A 161 -22.02 -49.14 22.26
N ILE A 162 -20.80 -49.56 21.93
CA ILE A 162 -20.41 -50.96 21.74
C ILE A 162 -20.22 -51.60 23.11
N TYR A 163 -20.90 -52.71 23.33
CA TYR A 163 -20.71 -53.56 24.50
C TYR A 163 -20.15 -54.92 24.07
N TRP A 164 -19.72 -55.73 25.02
CA TRP A 164 -19.07 -57.00 24.70
C TRP A 164 -19.36 -58.08 25.73
N TYR A 165 -19.13 -59.34 25.35
CA TYR A 165 -19.19 -60.49 26.23
C TYR A 165 -18.12 -61.52 25.86
N VAL A 166 -17.92 -62.52 26.73
CA VAL A 166 -16.96 -63.60 26.52
C VAL A 166 -17.71 -64.87 26.12
N GLU A 167 -17.39 -65.42 24.95
CA GLU A 167 -17.86 -66.76 24.56
C GLU A 167 -16.72 -67.78 24.70
N HIS A 168 -17.00 -68.91 25.35
CA HIS A 168 -16.04 -69.96 25.68
C HIS A 168 -16.24 -71.22 24.84
N ASP A 169 -15.14 -71.89 24.52
CA ASP A 169 -15.11 -73.18 23.80
C ASP A 169 -13.94 -74.07 24.33
N GLU A 170 -13.77 -75.26 23.75
CA GLU A 170 -12.75 -76.23 24.20
C GLU A 170 -11.29 -75.74 24.00
N THR A 171 -11.09 -74.78 23.10
CA THR A 171 -9.78 -74.20 22.75
C THR A 171 -9.46 -72.92 23.52
N GLY A 172 -10.46 -72.29 24.14
CA GLY A 172 -10.26 -71.07 24.93
C GLY A 172 -11.54 -70.24 25.05
N HIS A 173 -11.42 -68.94 24.78
CA HIS A 173 -12.55 -68.02 24.70
C HIS A 173 -12.30 -66.95 23.62
N LYS A 174 -13.34 -66.21 23.24
CA LYS A 174 -13.28 -65.02 22.38
C LYS A 174 -14.08 -63.88 23.01
N VAL A 175 -13.72 -62.65 22.70
CA VAL A 175 -14.51 -61.45 23.06
C VAL A 175 -15.42 -61.11 21.88
N VAL A 176 -16.73 -61.20 22.05
CA VAL A 176 -17.71 -60.81 21.04
C VAL A 176 -18.16 -59.38 21.34
N LEU A 177 -18.04 -58.48 20.37
CA LEU A 177 -18.41 -57.07 20.46
C LEU A 177 -19.69 -56.80 19.67
N CYS A 178 -20.70 -56.19 20.31
CA CYS A 178 -22.05 -55.97 19.78
C CYS A 178 -22.50 -54.51 19.95
N ASP A 179 -23.37 -54.05 19.06
CA ASP A 179 -24.01 -52.72 19.11
C ASP A 179 -25.55 -52.76 19.12
N SER A 180 -26.15 -53.95 18.97
CA SER A 180 -27.60 -54.12 18.87
C SER A 180 -28.09 -55.43 19.49
N ALA A 181 -29.30 -55.40 20.06
CA ALA A 181 -29.96 -56.57 20.61
C ALA A 181 -30.12 -57.71 19.58
N SER A 182 -30.24 -57.40 18.29
CA SER A 182 -30.33 -58.38 17.19
C SER A 182 -28.99 -59.04 16.82
N GLY A 183 -27.87 -58.64 17.42
CA GLY A 183 -26.58 -59.36 17.32
C GLY A 183 -26.50 -60.61 18.20
N HIS A 184 -27.49 -60.86 19.06
CA HIS A 184 -27.48 -61.94 20.04
C HIS A 184 -28.29 -63.16 19.59
N ASP A 185 -27.69 -64.33 19.73
CA ASP A 185 -28.33 -65.62 19.47
C ASP A 185 -28.80 -66.28 20.78
N ALA A 186 -29.80 -67.15 20.71
CA ALA A 186 -30.10 -68.07 21.81
C ALA A 186 -28.98 -69.13 21.94
N LYS A 187 -28.76 -69.67 23.14
CA LYS A 187 -27.79 -70.78 23.32
C LYS A 187 -28.48 -72.13 23.01
N PRO A 188 -27.90 -72.99 22.16
CA PRO A 188 -28.48 -74.31 21.87
C PRO A 188 -28.74 -75.13 23.13
N GLY A 189 -29.93 -75.74 23.24
CA GLY A 189 -30.36 -76.50 24.41
C GLY A 189 -30.78 -75.66 25.62
N CYS A 190 -30.87 -74.33 25.46
CA CYS A 190 -31.29 -73.39 26.51
C CYS A 190 -32.06 -72.18 25.95
N GLU A 191 -32.71 -72.35 24.79
CA GLU A 191 -33.43 -71.28 24.07
C GLU A 191 -34.70 -70.83 24.81
N SER A 192 -35.33 -71.74 25.56
CA SER A 192 -36.46 -71.43 26.44
C SER A 192 -36.44 -72.28 27.70
N LEU A 193 -36.80 -71.67 28.83
CA LEU A 193 -36.95 -72.34 30.12
C LEU A 193 -38.34 -72.06 30.71
N PRO A 194 -39.04 -73.08 31.25
CA PRO A 194 -40.27 -72.87 32.00
C PRO A 194 -39.97 -72.32 33.39
N PHE A 195 -40.87 -71.49 33.92
CA PHE A 195 -40.87 -71.07 35.31
C PHE A 195 -41.56 -72.11 36.20
N TYR A 196 -40.95 -72.39 37.35
CA TYR A 196 -41.48 -73.29 38.38
C TYR A 196 -41.07 -72.80 39.78
N GLY A 197 -41.95 -72.03 40.43
CA GLY A 197 -41.74 -71.47 41.78
C GLY A 197 -41.54 -72.50 42.91
N SER A 198 -41.74 -73.80 42.64
CA SER A 198 -41.34 -74.88 43.54
C SER A 198 -40.80 -76.06 42.72
N GLY A 199 -39.59 -76.52 43.06
CA GLY A 199 -38.96 -77.66 42.39
C GLY A 199 -39.73 -78.98 42.52
N ALA A 200 -40.62 -79.09 43.52
CA ALA A 200 -41.53 -80.23 43.67
C ALA A 200 -42.64 -80.31 42.60
N GLN A 201 -42.79 -79.27 41.78
CA GLN A 201 -43.74 -79.22 40.66
C GLN A 201 -43.08 -79.53 39.30
N ALA A 202 -41.74 -79.55 39.24
CA ALA A 202 -40.97 -79.88 38.04
C ALA A 202 -40.59 -81.36 38.00
N ALA A 203 -40.40 -81.93 36.81
CA ALA A 203 -39.83 -83.27 36.67
C ALA A 203 -38.32 -83.25 37.03
N PRO A 204 -37.75 -84.29 37.68
CA PRO A 204 -36.36 -84.24 38.16
C PRO A 204 -35.29 -83.93 37.10
N ALA A 205 -35.53 -84.34 35.85
CA ALA A 205 -34.64 -84.11 34.71
C ALA A 205 -34.89 -82.79 33.96
N LEU A 206 -35.94 -82.04 34.31
CA LEU A 206 -36.27 -80.77 33.65
C LEU A 206 -35.32 -79.64 34.10
N GLU A 207 -34.93 -78.78 33.17
CA GLU A 207 -34.30 -77.49 33.46
C GLU A 207 -35.38 -76.40 33.51
N TYR A 208 -35.33 -75.52 34.52
CA TYR A 208 -36.38 -74.53 34.80
C TYR A 208 -35.86 -73.33 35.58
N VAL A 209 -36.54 -72.18 35.45
CA VAL A 209 -36.30 -70.99 36.29
C VAL A 209 -37.11 -71.13 37.57
N GLN A 210 -36.43 -71.15 38.72
CA GLN A 210 -37.04 -71.39 40.03
C GLN A 210 -37.52 -70.10 40.72
N ASN A 211 -36.72 -69.03 40.61
CA ASN A 211 -37.04 -67.72 41.17
C ASN A 211 -36.92 -66.68 40.05
N TRP A 212 -37.81 -65.69 40.08
CA TRP A 212 -37.84 -64.56 39.14
C TRP A 212 -38.11 -63.26 39.93
N GLY A 213 -37.18 -62.33 39.90
CA GLY A 213 -37.32 -60.96 40.35
C GLY A 213 -37.49 -60.04 39.14
N SER A 214 -38.31 -59.00 39.28
CA SER A 214 -38.68 -58.04 38.23
C SER A 214 -38.65 -56.64 38.85
N ALA A 215 -37.87 -55.74 38.27
CA ALA A 215 -37.63 -54.40 38.81
C ALA A 215 -37.64 -53.34 37.70
N GLU A 216 -38.25 -52.19 38.01
CA GLU A 216 -38.29 -51.00 37.15
C GLU A 216 -37.83 -49.78 37.96
N CYS A 217 -37.17 -48.81 37.33
CA CYS A 217 -36.72 -47.58 38.02
C CYS A 217 -36.82 -46.32 37.15
N VAL A 218 -36.95 -45.16 37.80
CA VAL A 218 -37.05 -43.85 37.15
C VAL A 218 -35.75 -43.52 36.40
N LYS A 219 -35.88 -43.12 35.13
CA LYS A 219 -34.80 -42.73 34.21
C LYS A 219 -35.09 -41.37 33.56
N PRO A 220 -34.05 -40.66 33.09
CA PRO A 220 -34.23 -39.57 32.13
C PRO A 220 -34.99 -40.01 30.88
N GLY A 221 -35.82 -39.10 30.36
CA GLY A 221 -36.58 -39.27 29.13
C GLY A 221 -35.99 -38.53 27.95
N LYS A 222 -35.11 -37.54 28.17
CA LYS A 222 -34.48 -36.75 27.11
C LYS A 222 -32.98 -36.57 27.36
N VAL A 223 -32.20 -36.65 26.29
CA VAL A 223 -30.80 -36.20 26.24
C VAL A 223 -30.69 -35.06 25.23
N VAL A 224 -29.91 -34.03 25.57
CA VAL A 224 -29.48 -32.93 24.69
C VAL A 224 -27.96 -32.88 24.73
N ILE A 225 -27.31 -32.79 23.57
CA ILE A 225 -25.86 -32.59 23.47
C ILE A 225 -25.54 -31.59 22.36
N THR A 226 -24.42 -30.88 22.49
CA THR A 226 -23.95 -29.90 21.49
C THR A 226 -22.43 -29.82 21.48
N ASP A 227 -21.86 -29.15 20.47
CA ASP A 227 -20.42 -29.02 20.24
C ASP A 227 -20.11 -27.80 19.38
N TYR A 228 -18.84 -27.55 19.03
CA TYR A 228 -18.40 -26.41 18.22
C TYR A 228 -17.43 -26.79 17.09
N ASP A 229 -17.90 -26.68 15.83
CA ASP A 229 -17.03 -26.77 14.65
C ASP A 229 -16.53 -25.39 14.20
N PHE A 230 -15.25 -25.11 14.46
CA PHE A 230 -14.60 -23.86 14.05
C PHE A 230 -14.54 -23.65 12.52
N GLN A 231 -14.70 -24.70 11.71
CA GLN A 231 -14.74 -24.60 10.23
C GLN A 231 -16.12 -24.14 9.74
N ARG A 232 -17.17 -24.33 10.56
CA ARG A 232 -18.57 -23.93 10.28
C ARG A 232 -19.16 -23.29 11.54
N PRO A 233 -18.61 -22.17 12.04
CA PRO A 233 -18.91 -21.64 13.38
C PRO A 233 -20.32 -21.06 13.56
N SER A 234 -21.10 -20.95 12.47
CA SER A 234 -22.53 -20.58 12.50
C SER A 234 -23.47 -21.80 12.36
N ASN A 235 -22.94 -23.02 12.29
CA ASN A 235 -23.74 -24.22 12.17
C ASN A 235 -24.23 -24.67 13.55
N ASP A 236 -25.54 -24.78 13.71
CA ASP A 236 -26.13 -25.36 14.92
C ASP A 236 -25.77 -26.86 15.02
N LEU A 237 -25.25 -27.25 16.18
CA LEU A 237 -24.87 -28.61 16.53
C LEU A 237 -25.68 -29.13 17.73
N GLU A 238 -26.63 -28.36 18.27
CA GLU A 238 -27.55 -28.90 19.28
C GLU A 238 -28.40 -30.02 18.67
N THR A 239 -28.40 -31.16 19.33
CA THR A 239 -29.16 -32.34 18.93
C THR A 239 -29.70 -33.03 20.17
N SER A 240 -30.86 -33.67 20.02
CA SER A 240 -31.53 -34.28 21.16
C SER A 240 -32.31 -35.53 20.79
N ARG A 241 -32.40 -36.46 21.74
CA ARG A 241 -33.25 -37.64 21.68
C ARG A 241 -34.24 -37.59 22.83
N SER A 242 -35.52 -37.80 22.54
CA SER A 242 -36.60 -37.83 23.54
C SER A 242 -37.40 -39.12 23.40
N GLN A 243 -37.45 -39.90 24.48
CA GLN A 243 -38.17 -41.16 24.62
C GLN A 243 -38.61 -41.36 26.08
N PRO A 244 -39.55 -40.55 26.58
CA PRO A 244 -40.13 -40.72 27.92
C PRO A 244 -40.87 -42.07 28.01
N ARG A 245 -40.80 -42.68 29.20
CA ARG A 245 -41.44 -43.97 29.51
C ARG A 245 -42.82 -43.75 30.17
N ASN A 246 -43.63 -44.80 30.26
CA ASN A 246 -45.03 -44.70 30.71
C ASN A 246 -45.17 -44.68 32.26
N TYR A 247 -44.64 -43.64 32.90
CA TYR A 247 -44.78 -43.34 34.33
C TYR A 247 -44.55 -41.83 34.61
N ASP A 248 -44.98 -41.33 35.76
CA ASP A 248 -44.82 -39.92 36.13
C ASP A 248 -43.34 -39.52 36.32
N LEU A 249 -42.99 -38.29 35.92
CA LEU A 249 -41.61 -37.75 35.94
C LEU A 249 -40.62 -38.43 34.97
N SER A 250 -41.11 -39.24 34.02
CA SER A 250 -40.28 -39.92 33.00
C SER A 250 -39.67 -39.01 31.92
N ASN A 251 -39.91 -37.69 31.98
CA ASN A 251 -39.51 -36.70 30.98
C ASN A 251 -38.29 -35.86 31.38
N GLY A 252 -37.56 -36.25 32.44
CA GLY A 252 -36.34 -35.56 32.87
C GLY A 252 -35.28 -35.48 31.76
N GLU A 253 -34.62 -34.33 31.68
CA GLU A 253 -33.61 -34.01 30.67
C GLU A 253 -32.19 -34.10 31.24
N VAL A 254 -31.24 -34.57 30.44
CA VAL A 254 -29.79 -34.47 30.67
C VAL A 254 -29.18 -33.67 29.53
N PHE A 255 -28.41 -32.62 29.87
CA PHE A 255 -27.62 -31.82 28.93
C PHE A 255 -26.12 -32.08 29.16
N ASP A 256 -25.31 -32.19 28.09
CA ASP A 256 -23.85 -32.35 28.18
C ASP A 256 -23.12 -31.57 27.05
N TYR A 257 -21.92 -31.07 27.36
CA TYR A 257 -21.02 -30.37 26.43
C TYR A 257 -19.55 -30.54 26.88
N PRO A 258 -18.60 -30.81 25.98
CA PRO A 258 -18.77 -31.05 24.54
C PRO A 258 -19.27 -32.48 24.23
N GLY A 259 -20.11 -32.62 23.20
CA GLY A 259 -20.64 -33.92 22.77
C GLY A 259 -19.64 -34.84 22.06
N GLY A 260 -18.51 -34.29 21.57
CA GLY A 260 -17.46 -35.00 20.85
C GLY A 260 -17.67 -35.11 19.33
N PHE A 261 -18.52 -34.28 18.72
CA PHE A 261 -18.95 -34.45 17.31
C PHE A 261 -18.97 -33.14 16.51
N ILE A 262 -18.82 -33.26 15.18
CA ILE A 262 -18.87 -32.13 14.24
C ILE A 262 -19.90 -32.31 13.12
N THR A 263 -20.75 -33.35 13.19
CA THR A 263 -21.88 -33.51 12.28
C THR A 263 -23.15 -33.83 13.06
N GLY A 264 -24.29 -33.32 12.58
CA GLY A 264 -25.58 -33.60 13.21
C GLY A 264 -26.00 -35.07 13.14
N ALA A 265 -25.42 -35.86 12.23
CA ALA A 265 -25.64 -37.30 12.15
C ALA A 265 -24.93 -38.04 13.31
N ASP A 266 -23.63 -37.78 13.52
CA ASP A 266 -22.87 -38.32 14.64
C ASP A 266 -23.49 -37.89 15.98
N GLY A 267 -23.90 -36.62 16.09
CA GLY A 267 -24.53 -36.08 17.29
C GLY A 267 -25.90 -36.71 17.59
N ALA A 268 -26.78 -36.85 16.60
CA ALA A 268 -28.07 -37.52 16.79
C ALA A 268 -27.90 -38.99 17.21
N HIS A 269 -26.91 -39.67 16.65
CA HIS A 269 -26.53 -41.04 17.01
C HIS A 269 -25.99 -41.13 18.44
N TYR A 270 -25.12 -40.22 18.87
CA TYR A 270 -24.64 -40.19 20.25
C TYR A 270 -25.75 -39.80 21.25
N ALA A 271 -26.69 -38.93 20.88
CA ALA A 271 -27.85 -38.61 21.72
C ALA A 271 -28.79 -39.83 21.90
N GLU A 272 -28.93 -40.68 20.88
CA GLU A 272 -29.61 -41.98 20.98
C GLU A 272 -28.84 -42.94 21.90
N ASP A 273 -27.53 -43.14 21.68
CA ASP A 273 -26.71 -44.02 22.52
C ASP A 273 -26.65 -43.59 24.00
N ARG A 274 -26.64 -42.28 24.29
CA ARG A 274 -26.68 -41.77 25.67
C ARG A 274 -28.05 -41.98 26.32
N LEU A 275 -29.15 -41.85 25.58
CA LEU A 275 -30.48 -42.12 26.14
C LEU A 275 -30.68 -43.61 26.38
N ASP A 276 -30.22 -44.47 25.46
CA ASP A 276 -30.23 -45.93 25.64
C ASP A 276 -29.29 -46.36 26.79
N GLU A 277 -28.13 -45.72 27.01
CA GLU A 277 -27.30 -45.94 28.21
C GLU A 277 -28.09 -45.69 29.49
N LEU A 278 -28.71 -44.51 29.59
CA LEU A 278 -29.50 -44.12 30.77
C LEU A 278 -30.69 -45.07 30.97
N GLN A 279 -31.30 -45.57 29.90
CA GLN A 279 -32.45 -46.48 29.92
C GLN A 279 -32.11 -47.98 29.88
N THR A 280 -30.84 -48.38 29.76
CA THR A 280 -30.41 -49.80 29.66
C THR A 280 -30.82 -50.64 30.88
N ALA A 281 -30.89 -49.99 32.05
CA ALA A 281 -31.40 -50.57 33.28
C ALA A 281 -32.72 -49.91 33.70
N PHE A 282 -33.60 -49.57 32.75
CA PHE A 282 -34.98 -49.14 33.03
C PHE A 282 -35.76 -50.30 33.65
N GLN A 283 -35.96 -51.36 32.87
CA GLN A 283 -36.54 -52.63 33.31
C GLN A 283 -35.43 -53.70 33.39
N SER A 284 -35.34 -54.42 34.51
CA SER A 284 -34.31 -55.41 34.77
C SER A 284 -34.85 -56.56 35.63
N HIS A 285 -34.35 -57.77 35.39
CA HIS A 285 -34.82 -58.99 36.03
C HIS A 285 -33.66 -59.83 36.55
N ASP A 286 -33.91 -60.58 37.63
CA ASP A 286 -32.94 -61.50 38.25
C ASP A 286 -33.57 -62.90 38.39
N GLY A 287 -32.92 -63.91 37.84
CA GLY A 287 -33.37 -65.30 37.86
C GLY A 287 -32.43 -66.23 38.63
N THR A 288 -32.96 -67.32 39.18
CA THR A 288 -32.14 -68.47 39.61
C THR A 288 -32.68 -69.76 39.01
N THR A 289 -31.80 -70.60 38.49
CA THR A 289 -32.16 -71.79 37.71
C THR A 289 -31.23 -72.98 38.02
N ASN A 290 -31.74 -74.18 37.80
CA ASN A 290 -30.92 -75.39 37.70
C ASN A 290 -30.34 -75.59 36.29
N ALA A 291 -30.72 -74.75 35.32
CA ALA A 291 -30.28 -74.82 33.95
C ALA A 291 -28.81 -74.45 33.80
N GLN A 292 -28.09 -75.23 33.00
CA GLN A 292 -26.63 -75.11 32.91
C GLN A 292 -26.18 -74.32 31.65
N GLY A 293 -27.04 -74.30 30.63
CA GLY A 293 -26.84 -73.60 29.36
C GLY A 293 -27.14 -72.09 29.35
N VAL A 294 -27.52 -71.48 30.49
CA VAL A 294 -27.74 -70.03 30.57
C VAL A 294 -26.40 -69.29 30.55
N HIS A 295 -26.07 -68.63 29.44
CA HIS A 295 -24.85 -67.86 29.24
C HIS A 295 -25.13 -66.35 29.16
N THR A 296 -24.20 -65.53 29.65
CA THR A 296 -24.17 -64.08 29.39
C THR A 296 -24.03 -63.80 27.89
N GLY A 297 -24.73 -62.77 27.40
CA GLY A 297 -24.68 -62.38 25.99
C GLY A 297 -25.50 -63.27 25.04
N HIS A 298 -26.38 -64.11 25.57
CA HIS A 298 -27.33 -64.92 24.80
C HIS A 298 -28.79 -64.56 25.14
N LEU A 299 -29.70 -64.94 24.24
CA LEU A 299 -31.15 -64.78 24.42
C LEU A 299 -31.76 -66.00 25.12
N LEU A 300 -32.74 -65.76 26.00
CA LEU A 300 -33.54 -66.77 26.70
C LEU A 300 -35.03 -66.39 26.69
N SER A 301 -35.91 -67.30 26.29
CA SER A 301 -37.36 -67.11 26.37
C SER A 301 -37.95 -67.75 27.63
N LEU A 302 -38.47 -66.94 28.56
CA LEU A 302 -39.17 -67.44 29.75
C LEU A 302 -40.58 -67.89 29.38
N THR A 303 -41.03 -69.04 29.88
CA THR A 303 -42.40 -69.54 29.67
C THR A 303 -43.06 -70.01 30.96
N ARG A 304 -44.40 -70.11 30.96
CA ARG A 304 -45.22 -70.57 32.09
C ARG A 304 -45.09 -69.75 33.39
N HIS A 305 -44.61 -68.51 33.32
CA HIS A 305 -44.60 -67.60 34.46
C HIS A 305 -46.04 -67.09 34.75
N PRO A 306 -46.52 -67.07 36.02
CA PRO A 306 -47.91 -66.73 36.35
C PRO A 306 -48.38 -65.31 36.02
N ARG A 307 -47.45 -64.37 35.79
CA ARG A 307 -47.72 -63.04 35.21
C ARG A 307 -47.43 -63.13 33.72
N ASP A 308 -48.46 -63.10 32.88
CA ASP A 308 -48.36 -63.32 31.43
C ASP A 308 -47.29 -62.44 30.76
N ALA A 309 -47.20 -61.17 31.15
CA ALA A 309 -46.23 -60.19 30.62
C ALA A 309 -44.74 -60.55 30.84
N GLU A 310 -44.43 -61.51 31.71
CA GLU A 310 -43.06 -62.00 31.93
C GLU A 310 -42.73 -63.21 31.01
N ASN A 311 -43.67 -63.70 30.21
CA ASN A 311 -43.45 -64.78 29.25
C ASN A 311 -42.88 -64.23 27.95
N ALA A 312 -41.71 -63.60 28.06
CA ALA A 312 -41.04 -62.86 27.00
C ALA A 312 -39.64 -63.42 26.70
N GLN A 313 -38.98 -62.84 25.69
CA GLN A 313 -37.57 -63.08 25.40
C GLN A 313 -36.71 -62.03 26.10
N TYR A 314 -35.61 -62.48 26.70
CA TYR A 314 -34.69 -61.68 27.51
C TYR A 314 -33.25 -61.83 27.03
N LEU A 315 -32.48 -60.75 27.07
CA LEU A 315 -31.03 -60.76 26.89
C LEU A 315 -30.38 -60.97 28.27
N ILE A 316 -29.61 -62.05 28.42
CA ILE A 316 -28.88 -62.33 29.66
C ILE A 316 -27.70 -61.36 29.80
N THR A 317 -27.84 -60.41 30.73
CA THR A 317 -26.85 -59.34 30.97
C THR A 317 -25.71 -59.78 31.89
N GLY A 318 -25.90 -60.85 32.66
CA GLY A 318 -24.90 -61.39 33.57
C GLY A 318 -25.26 -62.78 34.09
N THR A 319 -24.25 -63.56 34.44
CA THR A 319 -24.42 -64.90 35.03
C THR A 319 -23.46 -65.09 36.20
N HIS A 320 -23.95 -65.72 37.26
CA HIS A 320 -23.19 -66.06 38.45
C HIS A 320 -23.45 -67.53 38.78
N ILE A 321 -22.37 -68.31 38.78
CA ILE A 321 -22.38 -69.76 38.87
C ILE A 321 -21.58 -70.18 40.09
N THR A 322 -22.18 -71.03 40.92
CA THR A 322 -21.48 -71.73 42.00
C THR A 322 -21.58 -73.23 41.75
N LEU A 323 -20.43 -73.92 41.81
CA LEU A 323 -20.38 -75.39 41.82
C LEU A 323 -19.52 -75.91 42.97
N SER A 324 -19.90 -77.08 43.49
CA SER A 324 -19.15 -77.85 44.49
C SER A 324 -19.13 -79.33 44.14
N GLN A 325 -18.02 -80.00 44.41
CA GLN A 325 -17.84 -81.44 44.24
C GLN A 325 -17.23 -82.05 45.51
N ALA A 326 -17.81 -83.16 46.00
CA ALA A 326 -17.35 -83.82 47.22
C ALA A 326 -15.87 -84.25 47.13
N ALA A 327 -15.08 -83.93 48.16
CA ALA A 327 -13.64 -84.20 48.17
C ALA A 327 -13.32 -85.71 48.13
N ASN A 328 -14.11 -86.54 48.83
CA ASN A 328 -13.90 -87.99 48.94
C ASN A 328 -15.02 -88.79 48.26
N GLU A 329 -14.68 -89.96 47.71
CA GLU A 329 -15.62 -90.91 47.08
C GLU A 329 -16.62 -91.54 48.08
N ALA A 330 -16.38 -91.40 49.39
CA ALA A 330 -17.21 -91.93 50.47
C ALA A 330 -18.55 -91.21 50.69
N GLY A 331 -18.96 -90.30 49.79
CA GLY A 331 -20.34 -89.83 49.65
C GLY A 331 -20.85 -88.78 50.63
N SER A 332 -20.06 -88.35 51.62
CA SER A 332 -20.47 -87.30 52.58
C SER A 332 -20.29 -85.87 52.02
N GLY A 333 -21.01 -85.53 50.94
CA GLY A 333 -21.01 -84.19 50.37
C GLY A 333 -21.89 -84.07 49.12
N GLU A 334 -22.67 -82.99 49.02
CA GLU A 334 -23.54 -82.74 47.87
C GLU A 334 -22.74 -82.19 46.68
N THR A 335 -22.93 -82.79 45.50
CA THR A 335 -22.40 -82.24 44.25
C THR A 335 -23.48 -81.35 43.64
N ALA A 336 -23.33 -80.04 43.81
CA ALA A 336 -24.32 -79.04 43.42
C ALA A 336 -23.75 -78.09 42.38
N LEU A 337 -24.58 -77.69 41.42
CA LEU A 337 -24.35 -76.60 40.48
C LEU A 337 -25.59 -75.71 40.52
N ARG A 338 -25.39 -74.40 40.70
CA ARG A 338 -26.47 -73.41 40.70
C ARG A 338 -26.09 -72.24 39.80
N CYS A 339 -26.98 -71.88 38.88
CA CYS A 339 -26.87 -70.66 38.09
C CYS A 339 -27.87 -69.62 38.62
N SER A 340 -27.39 -68.39 38.75
CA SER A 340 -28.19 -67.18 38.91
C SER A 340 -27.80 -66.22 37.80
N PHE A 341 -28.75 -65.44 37.29
CA PHE A 341 -28.52 -64.58 36.13
C PHE A 341 -29.30 -63.28 36.25
N SER A 342 -28.76 -62.22 35.68
CA SER A 342 -29.48 -60.95 35.45
C SER A 342 -29.83 -60.84 33.98
N CYS A 343 -30.96 -60.23 33.65
CA CYS A 343 -31.36 -59.99 32.27
C CYS A 343 -32.22 -58.73 32.09
N ILE A 344 -32.38 -58.31 30.84
CA ILE A 344 -33.32 -57.26 30.42
C ILE A 344 -34.22 -57.80 29.30
N PRO A 345 -35.41 -57.23 29.04
CA PRO A 345 -36.22 -57.62 27.89
C PRO A 345 -35.41 -57.46 26.59
N ALA A 346 -35.49 -58.40 25.66
CA ALA A 346 -34.72 -58.35 24.41
C ALA A 346 -35.12 -57.16 23.49
N SER A 347 -36.25 -56.51 23.78
CA SER A 347 -36.70 -55.26 23.14
C SER A 347 -36.14 -53.98 23.77
N GLN A 348 -35.42 -54.07 24.89
CA GLN A 348 -34.70 -52.96 25.49
C GLN A 348 -33.25 -52.99 25.01
N GLN A 349 -32.82 -51.97 24.27
CA GLN A 349 -31.45 -51.90 23.78
C GLN A 349 -30.47 -51.78 24.96
N TYR A 350 -29.46 -52.63 24.97
CA TYR A 350 -28.34 -52.51 25.90
C TYR A 350 -27.29 -51.53 25.35
N ARG A 351 -26.82 -50.65 26.22
CA ARG A 351 -25.63 -49.82 26.05
C ARG A 351 -24.77 -49.94 27.31
N PRO A 352 -23.43 -49.98 27.17
CA PRO A 352 -22.55 -49.99 28.33
C PRO A 352 -22.65 -48.65 29.08
N GLN A 353 -22.55 -48.70 30.40
CA GLN A 353 -22.39 -47.48 31.21
C GLN A 353 -20.97 -46.92 31.02
N ARG A 354 -20.85 -45.58 30.88
CA ARG A 354 -19.59 -44.82 30.83
C ARG A 354 -18.88 -44.84 32.18
N ARG A 355 -18.33 -46.01 32.55
CA ARG A 355 -17.62 -46.26 33.81
C ARG A 355 -16.13 -45.96 33.69
N THR A 356 -15.58 -45.99 32.49
CA THR A 356 -14.16 -45.78 32.23
C THR A 356 -13.90 -44.31 31.98
N PRO A 357 -13.19 -43.60 32.89
CA PRO A 357 -12.99 -42.17 32.75
C PRO A 357 -12.11 -41.86 31.54
N LYS A 358 -12.50 -40.86 30.73
CA LYS A 358 -11.62 -40.31 29.70
C LYS A 358 -10.40 -39.65 30.39
N PRO A 359 -9.16 -39.91 29.96
CA PRO A 359 -8.01 -39.23 30.52
C PRO A 359 -8.07 -37.73 30.19
N LEU A 360 -7.70 -36.90 31.17
CA LEU A 360 -7.57 -35.46 31.00
C LEU A 360 -6.10 -35.07 31.12
N VAL A 361 -5.68 -34.10 30.32
CA VAL A 361 -4.38 -33.45 30.41
C VAL A 361 -4.51 -32.28 31.40
N PRO A 362 -3.87 -32.34 32.59
CA PRO A 362 -4.16 -31.40 33.70
C PRO A 362 -3.53 -30.01 33.54
N GLY A 363 -2.94 -29.71 32.38
CA GLY A 363 -2.23 -28.46 32.11
C GLY A 363 -1.50 -28.52 30.77
N PRO A 364 -0.98 -27.38 30.27
CA PRO A 364 -0.32 -27.33 28.98
C PRO A 364 1.01 -28.10 28.97
N GLN A 365 1.41 -28.51 27.77
CA GLN A 365 2.66 -29.23 27.48
C GLN A 365 3.48 -28.48 26.44
N THR A 366 4.72 -28.92 26.18
CA THR A 366 5.48 -28.50 25.00
C THR A 366 5.49 -29.59 23.93
N ALA A 367 5.64 -29.15 22.67
CA ALA A 367 5.76 -30.00 21.50
C ALA A 367 6.61 -29.31 20.43
N ILE A 368 7.20 -30.09 19.52
CA ILE A 368 7.99 -29.57 18.38
C ILE A 368 7.13 -29.55 17.13
N VAL A 369 7.22 -28.50 16.32
CA VAL A 369 6.48 -28.35 15.06
C VAL A 369 7.09 -29.23 13.96
N THR A 370 6.24 -29.94 13.20
CA THR A 370 6.61 -30.90 12.15
C THR A 370 6.00 -30.58 10.79
N GLY A 371 6.49 -31.25 9.75
CA GLY A 371 5.97 -31.17 8.39
C GLY A 371 6.81 -32.00 7.41
N PRO A 372 6.57 -31.87 6.10
CA PRO A 372 7.30 -32.62 5.08
C PRO A 372 8.79 -32.30 5.05
N ALA A 373 9.62 -33.29 4.74
CA ALA A 373 11.06 -33.12 4.62
C ALA A 373 11.42 -32.10 3.51
N GLY A 374 12.24 -31.10 3.85
CA GLY A 374 12.62 -30.00 2.94
C GLY A 374 11.70 -28.79 2.98
N GLU A 375 10.67 -28.78 3.82
CA GLU A 375 9.92 -27.57 4.19
C GLU A 375 10.50 -26.89 5.44
N GLU A 376 10.26 -25.57 5.57
CA GLU A 376 10.46 -24.83 6.82
C GLU A 376 9.13 -24.50 7.52
N ILE A 377 8.02 -24.48 6.76
CA ILE A 377 6.70 -24.08 7.21
C ILE A 377 5.70 -25.06 6.61
N HIS A 378 4.87 -25.67 7.45
CA HIS A 378 3.77 -26.52 7.02
C HIS A 378 2.49 -26.06 7.72
N THR A 379 1.62 -25.39 6.96
CA THR A 379 0.39 -24.78 7.45
C THR A 379 -0.77 -25.03 6.50
N ASP A 380 -1.99 -25.07 7.03
CA ASP A 380 -3.22 -25.09 6.24
C ASP A 380 -3.86 -23.70 6.09
N VAL A 381 -5.05 -23.65 5.48
CA VAL A 381 -5.82 -22.42 5.23
C VAL A 381 -6.30 -21.70 6.49
N PHE A 382 -6.25 -22.36 7.66
CA PHE A 382 -6.66 -21.81 8.95
C PHE A 382 -5.44 -21.41 9.83
N GLY A 383 -4.21 -21.47 9.30
CA GLY A 383 -2.99 -21.15 10.05
C GLY A 383 -2.55 -22.26 11.03
N ARG A 384 -3.12 -23.46 10.91
CA ARG A 384 -2.83 -24.61 11.80
C ARG A 384 -1.53 -25.28 11.39
N VAL A 385 -0.84 -25.90 12.34
CA VAL A 385 0.41 -26.66 12.10
C VAL A 385 0.32 -28.09 12.61
N LYS A 386 1.33 -28.91 12.33
CA LYS A 386 1.48 -30.27 12.88
C LYS A 386 2.61 -30.35 13.89
N LEU A 387 2.55 -31.34 14.78
CA LEU A 387 3.38 -31.45 15.98
C LEU A 387 3.93 -32.87 16.20
N GLN A 388 5.06 -32.93 16.90
CA GLN A 388 5.58 -34.10 17.61
C GLN A 388 5.51 -33.82 19.11
N PHE A 389 4.66 -34.55 19.83
CA PHE A 389 4.64 -34.50 21.30
C PHE A 389 5.80 -35.31 21.87
N HIS A 390 6.41 -34.82 22.97
CA HIS A 390 7.56 -35.47 23.61
C HIS A 390 7.29 -36.88 24.16
N TRP A 391 6.02 -37.25 24.36
CA TRP A 391 5.60 -38.59 24.79
C TRP A 391 5.19 -39.51 23.64
N ASP A 392 5.00 -38.99 22.42
CA ASP A 392 4.70 -39.84 21.27
C ASP A 392 6.01 -40.49 20.77
N ARG A 393 6.07 -41.79 20.98
CA ARG A 393 7.19 -42.68 20.62
C ARG A 393 6.96 -43.46 19.31
N ARG A 394 5.84 -43.21 18.61
CA ARG A 394 5.46 -43.90 17.35
C ARG A 394 5.46 -42.94 16.14
N GLY A 395 5.32 -41.64 16.36
CA GLY A 395 5.54 -40.59 15.35
C GLY A 395 6.97 -40.53 14.83
N LYS A 396 7.17 -39.74 13.77
CA LYS A 396 8.43 -39.68 13.00
C LYS A 396 8.95 -38.24 12.81
N SER A 397 8.37 -37.27 13.51
CA SER A 397 8.60 -35.84 13.33
C SER A 397 8.30 -35.33 11.90
N ASP A 398 7.31 -35.95 11.25
CA ASP A 398 6.89 -35.74 9.86
C ASP A 398 5.48 -35.10 9.73
N GLU A 399 4.93 -35.03 8.52
CA GLU A 399 3.59 -34.51 8.25
C GLU A 399 2.44 -35.41 8.77
N ARG A 400 2.75 -36.51 9.46
CA ARG A 400 1.79 -37.52 9.96
C ARG A 400 1.83 -37.66 11.47
N SER A 401 2.70 -36.92 12.15
CA SER A 401 2.92 -37.07 13.59
C SER A 401 1.78 -36.50 14.46
N SER A 402 0.96 -35.59 13.93
CA SER A 402 -0.31 -35.17 14.54
C SER A 402 -1.38 -34.77 13.53
N CYS A 403 -2.60 -34.53 14.03
CA CYS A 403 -3.62 -33.75 13.35
C CYS A 403 -3.20 -32.27 13.16
N TRP A 404 -4.03 -31.49 12.47
CA TRP A 404 -3.83 -30.04 12.31
C TRP A 404 -4.25 -29.27 13.57
N VAL A 405 -3.26 -28.77 14.30
CA VAL A 405 -3.41 -28.08 15.60
C VAL A 405 -3.50 -26.57 15.40
N SER A 406 -4.57 -25.97 15.93
CA SER A 406 -4.82 -24.52 15.83
C SER A 406 -3.82 -23.69 16.64
N VAL A 407 -3.50 -22.49 16.15
CA VAL A 407 -2.49 -21.60 16.73
C VAL A 407 -3.16 -20.35 17.28
N ALA A 408 -2.99 -20.09 18.58
CA ALA A 408 -3.34 -18.82 19.20
C ALA A 408 -2.47 -17.71 18.60
N HIS A 409 -3.11 -16.66 18.10
CA HIS A 409 -2.47 -15.48 17.53
C HIS A 409 -2.69 -14.27 18.44
N PRO A 410 -1.73 -13.33 18.52
CA PRO A 410 -1.82 -12.15 19.41
C PRO A 410 -3.03 -11.26 19.11
N TRP A 411 -3.55 -11.30 17.89
CA TRP A 411 -4.81 -10.68 17.50
C TRP A 411 -5.38 -11.41 16.29
N ALA A 412 -6.66 -11.78 16.32
CA ALA A 412 -7.36 -12.43 15.22
C ALA A 412 -8.77 -11.84 15.06
N GLY A 413 -9.13 -11.49 13.83
CA GLY A 413 -10.43 -10.99 13.41
C GLY A 413 -10.76 -11.43 11.98
N SER A 414 -11.90 -11.01 11.45
CA SER A 414 -12.35 -11.42 10.11
C SER A 414 -11.47 -10.81 9.01
N ASN A 415 -10.50 -11.59 8.52
CA ASN A 415 -9.47 -11.19 7.56
C ASN A 415 -8.53 -10.06 8.02
N PHE A 416 -8.34 -9.88 9.33
CA PHE A 416 -7.32 -8.98 9.91
C PHE A 416 -6.77 -9.52 11.23
N GLY A 417 -5.58 -9.09 11.63
CA GLY A 417 -4.93 -9.51 12.88
C GLY A 417 -3.41 -9.55 12.78
N GLY A 418 -2.75 -10.15 13.78
CA GLY A 418 -1.30 -10.38 13.80
C GLY A 418 -0.99 -11.86 13.66
N ILE A 419 -0.52 -12.29 12.49
CA ILE A 419 -0.30 -13.70 12.15
C ILE A 419 1.18 -14.09 12.21
N HIS A 420 1.52 -15.05 13.08
CA HIS A 420 2.85 -15.63 13.19
C HIS A 420 2.73 -17.17 13.19
N ILE A 421 2.92 -17.79 12.02
CA ILE A 421 2.86 -19.25 11.85
C ILE A 421 4.10 -19.92 12.50
N PRO A 422 3.94 -21.02 13.26
CA PRO A 422 5.06 -21.81 13.76
C PRO A 422 5.86 -22.48 12.63
N ARG A 423 7.19 -22.45 12.71
CA ARG A 423 8.08 -23.12 11.75
C ARG A 423 8.48 -24.50 12.25
N ILE A 424 8.76 -25.41 11.33
CA ILE A 424 9.24 -26.76 11.62
C ILE A 424 10.51 -26.67 12.47
N GLY A 425 10.60 -27.49 13.53
CA GLY A 425 11.68 -27.45 14.52
C GLY A 425 11.54 -26.40 15.63
N GLN A 426 10.52 -25.53 15.61
CA GLN A 426 10.22 -24.63 16.73
C GLN A 426 9.46 -25.35 17.86
N GLU A 427 9.71 -24.96 19.10
CA GLU A 427 8.97 -25.44 20.27
C GLU A 427 7.76 -24.54 20.57
N VAL A 428 6.61 -25.18 20.76
CA VAL A 428 5.32 -24.53 21.04
C VAL A 428 4.68 -25.06 22.32
N ILE A 429 3.91 -24.22 22.99
CA ILE A 429 3.14 -24.57 24.19
C ILE A 429 1.73 -24.94 23.75
N VAL A 430 1.30 -26.15 24.09
CA VAL A 430 0.03 -26.78 23.69
C VAL A 430 -0.87 -26.91 24.91
N GLY A 431 -2.02 -26.22 24.87
CA GLY A 431 -3.17 -26.48 25.74
C GLY A 431 -4.10 -27.51 25.11
N PHE A 432 -5.11 -27.93 25.87
CA PHE A 432 -6.09 -28.95 25.48
C PHE A 432 -7.49 -28.46 25.88
N ILE A 433 -8.44 -28.43 24.94
CA ILE A 433 -9.80 -27.91 25.18
C ILE A 433 -10.54 -28.86 26.13
N GLU A 434 -11.14 -28.35 27.20
CA GLU A 434 -11.64 -29.14 28.35
C GLU A 434 -10.61 -30.13 28.96
N GLY A 435 -9.32 -29.92 28.71
CA GLY A 435 -8.26 -30.87 29.07
C GLY A 435 -8.24 -32.14 28.20
N ASP A 436 -9.03 -32.21 27.13
CA ASP A 436 -9.16 -33.40 26.28
C ASP A 436 -7.91 -33.61 25.42
N PRO A 437 -7.19 -34.76 25.54
CA PRO A 437 -6.02 -35.04 24.71
C PRO A 437 -6.33 -35.13 23.20
N ASP A 438 -7.60 -35.34 22.83
CA ASP A 438 -8.05 -35.36 21.43
C ASP A 438 -8.23 -33.94 20.84
N ALA A 439 -8.23 -32.89 21.68
CA ALA A 439 -8.48 -31.49 21.29
C ALA A 439 -7.30 -30.53 21.61
N PRO A 440 -6.10 -30.75 21.05
CA PRO A 440 -4.94 -29.87 21.26
C PRO A 440 -5.10 -28.50 20.58
N ILE A 441 -4.56 -27.45 21.21
CA ILE A 441 -4.46 -26.09 20.69
C ILE A 441 -3.15 -25.44 21.15
N ILE A 442 -2.40 -24.82 20.24
CA ILE A 442 -1.17 -24.10 20.58
C ILE A 442 -1.55 -22.75 21.20
N ILE A 443 -1.17 -22.54 22.45
CA ILE A 443 -1.47 -21.33 23.24
C ILE A 443 -0.25 -20.42 23.42
N GLY A 444 0.95 -20.87 23.03
CA GLY A 444 2.19 -20.11 23.23
C GLY A 444 3.40 -20.72 22.52
N ARG A 445 4.56 -20.12 22.76
CA ARG A 445 5.85 -20.43 22.14
C ARG A 445 6.95 -20.28 23.19
N THR A 446 8.05 -21.01 23.05
CA THR A 446 9.24 -20.81 23.89
C THR A 446 10.52 -20.84 23.07
N TYR A 447 11.55 -20.16 23.57
CA TYR A 447 12.93 -20.39 23.16
C TYR A 447 13.50 -21.56 23.98
N ASN A 448 14.52 -22.24 23.46
CA ASN A 448 15.18 -23.38 24.10
C ASN A 448 16.68 -23.40 23.76
N GLY A 449 17.39 -24.49 24.09
CA GLY A 449 18.84 -24.61 23.88
C GLY A 449 19.30 -24.63 22.41
N GLU A 450 18.40 -24.91 21.47
CA GLU A 450 18.66 -24.92 20.02
C GLU A 450 18.06 -23.67 19.36
N ASN A 451 16.81 -23.36 19.68
CA ASN A 451 16.10 -22.15 19.29
C ASN A 451 16.34 -21.04 20.32
N LEU A 452 17.50 -20.40 20.29
CA LEU A 452 17.84 -19.28 21.18
C LEU A 452 17.04 -17.99 20.86
N PRO A 453 16.89 -17.06 21.82
CA PRO A 453 16.34 -15.72 21.58
C PRO A 453 17.10 -14.94 20.48
N PRO A 454 16.45 -13.99 19.77
CA PRO A 454 17.05 -13.29 18.63
C PRO A 454 18.18 -12.30 18.98
N TRP A 455 18.34 -11.97 20.27
CA TRP A 455 19.41 -11.13 20.79
C TRP A 455 20.08 -11.83 21.98
N GLU A 456 21.38 -11.61 22.16
CA GLU A 456 22.15 -12.29 23.20
C GLU A 456 21.71 -11.85 24.61
N LEU A 457 21.19 -12.80 25.39
CA LEU A 457 20.77 -12.59 26.79
C LEU A 457 21.76 -13.25 27.75
N PRO A 458 22.03 -12.65 28.93
CA PRO A 458 21.36 -11.46 29.49
C PRO A 458 21.91 -10.11 28.98
N GLY A 459 22.93 -10.10 28.11
CA GLY A 459 23.64 -8.87 27.69
C GLY A 459 22.74 -7.77 27.09
N ASN A 460 21.70 -8.16 26.36
CA ASN A 460 20.76 -7.26 25.69
C ASN A 460 19.36 -7.27 26.36
N ALA A 461 19.28 -7.41 27.69
CA ALA A 461 18.00 -7.51 28.42
C ALA A 461 17.07 -6.28 28.32
N THR A 462 17.54 -5.17 27.73
CA THR A 462 16.79 -3.93 27.43
C THR A 462 16.25 -3.88 26.00
N GLN A 463 16.47 -4.91 25.18
CA GLN A 463 15.98 -4.99 23.81
C GLN A 463 14.70 -5.83 23.69
N SER A 464 13.73 -5.32 22.93
CA SER A 464 12.43 -5.96 22.69
C SER A 464 11.97 -5.78 21.23
N GLY A 465 10.94 -6.51 20.81
CA GLY A 465 10.34 -6.41 19.48
C GLY A 465 10.35 -7.72 18.69
N PHE A 466 10.46 -7.64 17.36
CA PHE A 466 10.32 -8.76 16.43
C PHE A 466 11.53 -8.87 15.49
N LEU A 467 12.05 -10.10 15.32
CA LEU A 467 13.02 -10.45 14.29
C LEU A 467 12.49 -11.65 13.50
N THR A 468 12.43 -11.50 12.18
CA THR A 468 11.98 -12.54 11.24
C THR A 468 13.18 -13.17 10.52
N ARG A 469 12.95 -14.28 9.81
CA ARG A 469 13.96 -15.00 9.03
C ARG A 469 13.45 -15.22 7.61
N SER A 470 14.23 -14.89 6.58
CA SER A 470 13.87 -15.21 5.19
C SER A 470 13.64 -16.72 5.02
N THR A 471 12.74 -17.11 4.11
CA THR A 471 12.36 -18.52 3.91
C THR A 471 12.11 -18.80 2.42
N LYS A 472 12.55 -19.93 1.85
CA LYS A 472 13.43 -20.95 2.47
C LYS A 472 14.91 -20.54 2.42
N GLY A 473 15.74 -21.14 3.27
CA GLY A 473 17.20 -21.06 3.24
C GLY A 473 17.79 -19.75 3.79
N GLY A 474 17.05 -18.98 4.58
CA GLY A 474 17.55 -17.73 5.15
C GLY A 474 18.69 -17.96 6.14
N SER A 475 19.85 -17.34 5.90
CA SER A 475 20.97 -17.32 6.86
C SER A 475 20.70 -16.35 8.02
N TYR A 476 21.60 -16.30 9.01
CA TYR A 476 21.52 -15.32 10.11
C TYR A 476 21.44 -13.87 9.62
N GLY A 477 22.07 -13.55 8.48
CA GLY A 477 22.03 -12.21 7.88
C GLY A 477 20.74 -11.86 7.14
N ASN A 478 19.83 -12.83 6.90
CA ASN A 478 18.64 -12.62 6.08
C ASN A 478 17.38 -12.45 6.93
N ALA A 479 16.93 -11.21 7.16
CA ALA A 479 15.91 -10.87 8.15
C ALA A 479 15.18 -9.55 7.88
N ASN A 480 13.91 -9.47 8.29
CA ASN A 480 13.24 -8.19 8.59
C ASN A 480 13.07 -8.08 10.10
N ALA A 481 13.26 -6.89 10.67
CA ALA A 481 13.18 -6.67 12.11
C ALA A 481 12.58 -5.30 12.48
N ILE A 482 11.91 -5.26 13.63
CA ILE A 482 11.57 -4.03 14.36
C ILE A 482 12.00 -4.26 15.81
N ARG A 483 13.02 -3.53 16.26
CA ARG A 483 13.58 -3.63 17.61
C ARG A 483 13.49 -2.29 18.34
N PHE A 484 13.06 -2.35 19.58
CA PHE A 484 13.17 -1.27 20.57
C PHE A 484 14.35 -1.59 21.50
N GLU A 485 15.14 -0.58 21.83
CA GLU A 485 16.22 -0.61 22.83
C GLU A 485 15.87 0.44 23.87
N ASP A 486 15.55 0.00 25.09
CA ASP A 486 15.08 0.83 26.21
C ASP A 486 16.23 1.22 27.17
N LYS A 487 17.48 1.01 26.76
CA LYS A 487 18.68 1.39 27.51
C LYS A 487 18.83 2.91 27.60
N GLN A 488 18.62 3.44 28.81
CA GLN A 488 18.66 4.88 29.09
C GLN A 488 19.92 5.58 28.56
N GLY A 489 19.74 6.66 27.78
CA GLY A 489 20.82 7.43 27.14
C GLY A 489 21.43 6.77 25.91
N ALA A 490 20.85 5.66 25.42
CA ALA A 490 21.25 4.92 24.23
C ALA A 490 20.02 4.32 23.50
N GLU A 491 18.85 4.91 23.70
CA GLU A 491 17.56 4.42 23.23
C GLU A 491 17.50 4.38 21.69
N GLN A 492 16.95 3.31 21.13
CA GLN A 492 16.89 3.12 19.67
C GLN A 492 15.64 2.36 19.22
N LEU A 493 14.94 2.92 18.22
CA LEU A 493 14.08 2.16 17.33
C LEU A 493 14.89 1.76 16.09
N TRP A 494 15.09 0.47 15.87
CA TRP A 494 15.73 -0.09 14.68
C TRP A 494 14.68 -0.80 13.82
N ILE A 495 14.47 -0.30 12.61
CA ILE A 495 13.64 -0.92 11.57
C ILE A 495 14.57 -1.40 10.46
N HIS A 496 14.42 -2.67 10.08
CA HIS A 496 15.24 -3.30 9.05
C HIS A 496 14.37 -4.14 8.13
N ALA A 497 14.54 -3.96 6.83
CA ALA A 497 13.90 -4.75 5.79
C ALA A 497 14.96 -5.41 4.91
N GLU A 498 14.80 -6.70 4.65
CA GLU A 498 15.73 -7.54 3.88
C GLU A 498 15.88 -7.08 2.42
N LYS A 499 14.84 -6.45 1.86
CA LYS A 499 14.71 -6.25 0.41
C LYS A 499 13.94 -4.99 0.00
N ASN A 500 12.66 -4.93 0.34
CA ASN A 500 11.76 -3.81 0.06
C ASN A 500 11.26 -3.24 1.39
N GLN A 501 11.14 -1.92 1.49
CA GLN A 501 10.39 -1.24 2.54
C GLN A 501 9.41 -0.29 1.86
N ASP A 502 8.17 -0.75 1.71
CA ASP A 502 7.08 0.02 1.14
C ASP A 502 6.29 0.67 2.30
N ILE A 503 5.97 1.96 2.19
CA ILE A 503 5.28 2.76 3.22
C ILE A 503 4.15 3.53 2.55
N GLU A 504 2.93 3.32 3.02
CA GLU A 504 1.72 3.94 2.47
C GLU A 504 0.97 4.68 3.60
N VAL A 505 0.61 5.94 3.34
CA VAL A 505 -0.12 6.81 4.28
C VAL A 505 -1.24 7.51 3.51
N GLU A 506 -2.49 7.16 3.82
CA GLU A 506 -3.68 7.57 3.05
C GLU A 506 -4.11 9.04 3.27
N ASN A 507 -3.45 9.76 4.17
CA ASN A 507 -3.76 11.16 4.48
C ASN A 507 -2.48 11.98 4.76
N ASP A 508 -2.09 12.16 6.03
CA ASP A 508 -0.97 13.03 6.44
C ASP A 508 0.16 12.22 7.07
N GLU A 509 1.37 12.28 6.50
CA GLU A 509 2.61 11.87 7.19
C GLU A 509 3.19 13.07 7.95
N THR A 510 3.63 12.86 9.20
CA THR A 510 4.42 13.84 9.95
C THR A 510 5.69 13.20 10.49
N HIS A 511 6.81 13.92 10.37
CA HIS A 511 8.14 13.40 10.68
C HIS A 511 8.98 14.51 11.33
N TRP A 512 9.27 14.38 12.62
CA TRP A 512 10.10 15.32 13.38
C TRP A 512 11.32 14.59 13.95
N VAL A 513 12.48 15.23 13.85
CA VAL A 513 13.75 14.74 14.42
C VAL A 513 14.32 15.85 15.28
N GLY A 514 14.55 15.57 16.56
CA GLY A 514 15.03 16.57 17.53
C GLY A 514 16.54 16.85 17.49
N GLN A 515 17.27 16.17 16.60
CA GLN A 515 18.72 16.25 16.35
C GLN A 515 18.94 15.94 14.84
N ASP A 516 20.09 15.38 14.45
CA ASP A 516 20.43 15.10 13.05
C ASP A 516 19.59 13.99 12.38
N ARG A 517 19.31 14.15 11.08
CA ARG A 517 18.75 13.11 10.20
C ARG A 517 19.73 12.78 9.07
N MET A 518 20.39 11.62 9.13
CA MET A 518 21.19 11.09 8.03
C MET A 518 20.32 10.21 7.10
N LYS A 519 20.56 10.30 5.78
CA LYS A 519 19.86 9.51 4.75
C LYS A 519 20.84 9.19 3.61
N THR A 520 20.94 7.92 3.23
CA THR A 520 21.84 7.44 2.17
C THR A 520 21.06 6.59 1.17
N ILE A 521 21.29 6.80 -0.12
CA ILE A 521 20.68 6.04 -1.22
C ILE A 521 21.78 5.69 -2.22
N ASP A 522 22.16 4.42 -2.33
CA ASP A 522 23.28 3.97 -3.17
C ASP A 522 22.98 3.97 -4.68
N ARG A 523 21.72 4.22 -5.08
CA ARG A 523 21.29 4.21 -6.49
C ARG A 523 20.47 5.44 -6.88
N HIS A 524 19.15 5.39 -6.70
CA HIS A 524 18.24 6.39 -7.25
C HIS A 524 17.14 6.74 -6.24
N GLU A 525 16.89 8.03 -6.09
CA GLU A 525 15.72 8.56 -5.39
C GLU A 525 14.80 9.26 -6.39
N THR A 526 13.48 9.10 -6.24
CA THR A 526 12.47 9.82 -7.04
C THR A 526 11.45 10.43 -6.08
N VAL A 527 11.42 11.76 -5.99
CA VAL A 527 10.42 12.49 -5.19
C VAL A 527 9.36 13.10 -6.12
N ARG A 528 8.08 12.78 -5.89
CA ARG A 528 6.96 13.32 -6.67
C ARG A 528 5.87 13.91 -5.78
N VAL A 529 6.01 15.19 -5.46
CA VAL A 529 4.95 15.96 -4.81
C VAL A 529 3.88 16.35 -5.85
N LYS A 530 2.60 16.06 -5.59
CA LYS A 530 1.48 16.41 -6.48
C LYS A 530 0.93 17.82 -6.23
N GLY A 531 1.10 18.34 -5.01
CA GLY A 531 0.78 19.71 -4.61
C GLY A 531 2.02 20.59 -4.50
N ASN A 532 2.09 21.43 -3.47
CA ASN A 532 3.24 22.29 -3.20
C ASN A 532 4.34 21.55 -2.43
N ARG A 533 5.61 21.77 -2.78
CA ARG A 533 6.77 21.45 -1.94
C ARG A 533 7.32 22.75 -1.37
N THR A 534 7.44 22.83 -0.05
CA THR A 534 8.14 23.92 0.65
C THR A 534 9.31 23.31 1.42
N GLU A 535 10.44 24.00 1.39
CA GLU A 535 11.68 23.61 2.08
C GLU A 535 12.22 24.85 2.78
N THR A 536 12.80 24.70 3.96
CA THR A 536 13.30 25.80 4.78
C THR A 536 14.45 25.27 5.62
N VAL A 537 15.58 25.97 5.56
CA VAL A 537 16.83 25.61 6.24
C VAL A 537 17.30 26.86 6.98
N ASP A 538 17.26 26.84 8.31
CA ASP A 538 17.52 28.03 9.13
C ASP A 538 19.00 28.49 9.13
N LEU A 539 19.91 27.65 8.63
CA LEU A 539 21.35 27.89 8.59
C LEU A 539 21.93 27.70 7.17
N ASN A 540 22.61 26.59 6.91
CA ASN A 540 23.34 26.35 5.65
C ASN A 540 22.74 25.17 4.89
N GLU A 541 22.47 25.35 3.60
CA GLU A 541 22.22 24.27 2.64
C GLU A 541 23.48 24.05 1.79
N GLN A 542 23.86 22.78 1.57
CA GLN A 542 24.97 22.39 0.69
C GLN A 542 24.50 21.25 -0.24
N ILE A 543 24.72 21.41 -1.55
CA ILE A 543 24.27 20.46 -2.58
C ILE A 543 25.46 20.13 -3.50
N ASP A 544 26.07 18.95 -3.32
CA ASP A 544 27.19 18.46 -4.13
C ASP A 544 26.72 17.49 -5.22
N ILE A 545 26.69 17.97 -6.47
CA ILE A 545 26.29 17.17 -7.65
C ILE A 545 27.55 16.80 -8.45
N LYS A 546 27.85 15.50 -8.53
CA LYS A 546 29.09 14.96 -9.15
C LYS A 546 29.00 14.78 -10.68
N GLN A 547 27.82 14.98 -11.25
CA GLN A 547 27.52 14.90 -12.69
C GLN A 547 26.56 16.05 -13.04
N ASP A 548 25.51 15.81 -13.82
CA ASP A 548 24.63 16.86 -14.35
C ASP A 548 23.51 17.27 -13.38
N ARG A 549 23.18 18.57 -13.34
CA ARG A 549 21.91 19.11 -12.81
C ARG A 549 21.07 19.62 -13.98
N THR A 550 19.88 19.06 -14.15
CA THR A 550 18.87 19.57 -15.08
C THR A 550 17.67 20.08 -14.30
N GLU A 551 17.21 21.28 -14.63
CA GLU A 551 16.10 21.95 -13.95
C GLU A 551 15.18 22.59 -14.99
N HIS A 552 13.86 22.47 -14.79
CA HIS A 552 12.86 22.92 -15.76
C HIS A 552 11.62 23.46 -15.07
N VAL A 553 11.46 24.79 -15.13
CA VAL A 553 10.36 25.52 -14.49
C VAL A 553 9.38 26.00 -15.55
N PHE A 554 8.22 25.34 -15.66
CA PHE A 554 7.14 25.74 -16.59
C PHE A 554 6.53 27.12 -16.30
N GLY A 555 6.63 27.59 -15.04
CA GLY A 555 6.01 28.81 -14.55
C GLY A 555 7.01 29.97 -14.44
N ARG A 556 7.33 30.35 -13.20
CA ARG A 556 8.28 31.43 -12.88
C ARG A 556 9.27 30.94 -11.82
N GLU A 557 10.55 30.95 -12.15
CA GLU A 557 11.64 30.88 -11.16
C GLU A 557 11.85 32.28 -10.55
N THR A 558 12.21 32.37 -9.28
CA THR A 558 12.58 33.65 -8.65
C THR A 558 13.62 33.39 -7.56
N VAL A 559 14.83 33.89 -7.77
CA VAL A 559 15.98 33.71 -6.88
C VAL A 559 16.38 35.05 -6.28
N THR A 560 16.13 35.22 -4.99
CA THR A 560 16.60 36.37 -4.20
C THR A 560 17.87 35.98 -3.45
N VAL A 561 18.87 36.85 -3.43
CA VAL A 561 20.11 36.68 -2.67
C VAL A 561 20.44 38.02 -2.02
N ASP A 562 20.28 38.13 -0.70
CA ASP A 562 20.41 39.41 0.02
C ASP A 562 21.88 39.87 0.22
N GLN A 563 22.84 38.97 -0.01
CA GLN A 563 24.28 39.26 0.08
C GLN A 563 25.00 39.04 -1.25
N ASN A 564 25.68 37.90 -1.43
CA ASN A 564 26.57 37.65 -2.56
C ASN A 564 26.17 36.37 -3.29
N ARG A 565 26.05 36.44 -4.62
CA ARG A 565 26.00 35.27 -5.51
C ARG A 565 27.31 35.18 -6.29
N VAL A 566 27.99 34.04 -6.21
CA VAL A 566 29.21 33.75 -6.97
C VAL A 566 28.95 32.55 -7.87
N ASN A 567 29.01 32.75 -9.18
CA ASN A 567 28.92 31.68 -10.17
C ASN A 567 30.32 31.46 -10.77
N THR A 568 30.88 30.24 -10.66
CA THR A 568 32.14 29.86 -11.31
C THR A 568 31.86 28.80 -12.36
N ILE A 569 32.16 29.09 -13.63
CA ILE A 569 31.94 28.18 -14.76
C ILE A 569 33.29 27.73 -15.30
N GLY A 570 33.59 26.44 -15.21
CA GLY A 570 34.88 25.87 -15.65
C GLY A 570 35.00 25.59 -17.15
N GLN A 571 33.90 25.72 -17.91
CA GLN A 571 33.84 25.52 -19.36
C GLN A 571 32.97 26.60 -20.01
N ASN A 572 31.83 26.23 -20.60
CA ASN A 572 30.94 27.15 -21.32
C ASN A 572 29.75 27.59 -20.46
N HIS A 573 29.33 28.85 -20.61
CA HIS A 573 28.03 29.35 -20.16
C HIS A 573 27.25 29.85 -21.38
N GLN A 574 25.97 29.49 -21.48
CA GLN A 574 25.08 29.91 -22.56
C GLN A 574 23.72 30.30 -21.97
N GLU A 575 23.29 31.52 -22.22
CA GLU A 575 21.95 32.03 -21.90
C GLU A 575 21.18 32.23 -23.23
N SER A 576 19.87 31.93 -23.24
CA SER A 576 19.02 32.14 -24.41
C SER A 576 17.68 32.71 -23.96
N ILE A 577 17.38 33.95 -24.36
CA ILE A 577 16.27 34.73 -23.82
C ILE A 577 15.28 35.05 -24.94
N GLY A 578 14.14 34.36 -24.96
CA GLY A 578 13.12 34.51 -26.01
C GLY A 578 12.32 35.83 -25.98
N LYS A 579 12.62 36.75 -25.06
CA LYS A 579 12.02 38.10 -24.96
C LYS A 579 13.05 39.15 -24.54
N ASN A 580 13.10 39.52 -23.26
CA ASN A 580 13.91 40.61 -22.74
C ASN A 580 14.85 40.11 -21.63
N HIS A 581 16.16 40.32 -21.77
CA HIS A 581 17.12 40.27 -20.67
C HIS A 581 17.31 41.71 -20.14
N LYS A 582 17.21 41.92 -18.81
CA LYS A 582 17.43 43.23 -18.18
C LYS A 582 18.33 43.09 -16.96
N THR A 583 19.60 43.45 -17.12
CA THR A 583 20.54 43.65 -16.02
C THR A 583 20.45 45.09 -15.49
N THR A 584 20.64 45.28 -14.18
CA THR A 584 20.69 46.60 -13.53
C THR A 584 21.67 46.53 -12.37
N ILE A 585 22.69 47.40 -12.38
CA ILE A 585 23.85 47.31 -11.49
C ILE A 585 24.00 48.64 -10.73
N GLY A 586 23.89 48.59 -9.39
CA GLY A 586 23.88 49.78 -8.53
C GLY A 586 25.23 50.43 -8.24
N LYS A 587 26.34 49.83 -8.71
CA LYS A 587 27.71 50.38 -8.57
C LYS A 587 28.50 50.25 -9.88
N ASN A 588 29.30 49.20 -10.01
CA ASN A 588 30.25 49.01 -11.10
C ASN A 588 30.07 47.63 -11.76
N GLN A 589 30.06 47.61 -13.09
CA GLN A 589 30.25 46.40 -13.88
C GLN A 589 31.70 46.35 -14.36
N SER A 590 32.32 45.17 -14.34
CA SER A 590 33.62 44.94 -14.96
C SER A 590 33.52 43.67 -15.82
N ILE A 591 33.99 43.76 -17.06
CA ILE A 591 34.01 42.65 -18.02
C ILE A 591 35.45 42.54 -18.51
N ASN A 592 36.06 41.36 -18.37
CA ASN A 592 37.40 41.07 -18.85
C ASN A 592 37.33 39.83 -19.77
N VAL A 593 37.80 39.97 -21.01
CA VAL A 593 37.69 38.92 -22.04
C VAL A 593 39.07 38.65 -22.61
N GLY A 594 39.68 37.53 -22.22
CA GLY A 594 41.09 37.21 -22.51
C GLY A 594 41.43 36.85 -23.97
N LYS A 595 40.47 36.91 -24.92
CA LYS A 595 40.70 36.66 -26.35
C LYS A 595 39.89 37.60 -27.24
N HIS A 596 38.60 37.33 -27.42
CA HIS A 596 37.72 38.05 -28.35
C HIS A 596 36.34 38.24 -27.72
N LEU A 597 35.83 39.47 -27.79
CA LEU A 597 34.43 39.81 -27.50
C LEU A 597 33.75 40.18 -28.83
N THR A 598 32.63 39.55 -29.13
CA THR A 598 31.83 39.82 -30.34
C THR A 598 30.41 40.20 -29.92
N GLU A 599 30.06 41.48 -30.07
CA GLU A 599 28.70 41.98 -29.82
C GLU A 599 27.96 42.15 -31.15
N THR A 600 27.09 41.19 -31.50
CA THR A 600 26.21 41.30 -32.68
C THR A 600 24.84 41.79 -32.25
N VAL A 601 24.47 43.02 -32.62
CA VAL A 601 23.17 43.62 -32.29
C VAL A 601 22.33 43.75 -33.56
N GLY A 602 21.24 42.98 -33.65
CA GLY A 602 20.48 42.80 -34.89
C GLY A 602 19.63 43.99 -35.36
N MET A 603 19.45 45.03 -34.54
CA MET A 603 18.72 46.26 -34.91
C MET A 603 19.45 47.51 -34.43
N THR A 604 19.43 47.78 -33.11
CA THR A 604 19.92 49.06 -32.55
C THR A 604 20.75 48.83 -31.28
N ASN A 605 22.00 49.30 -31.28
CA ASN A 605 22.83 49.42 -30.07
C ASN A 605 22.83 50.88 -29.61
N ILE A 606 22.48 51.15 -28.35
CA ILE A 606 22.45 52.51 -27.77
C ILE A 606 23.31 52.51 -26.51
N GLN A 607 24.33 53.36 -26.48
CA GLN A 607 25.27 53.48 -25.36
C GLN A 607 25.24 54.91 -24.80
N ASN A 608 24.32 55.14 -23.86
CA ASN A 608 24.23 56.39 -23.12
C ASN A 608 25.24 56.39 -21.96
N VAL A 609 26.23 57.29 -21.99
CA VAL A 609 27.30 57.35 -20.98
C VAL A 609 27.29 58.73 -20.31
N GLY A 610 26.99 58.77 -19.00
CA GLY A 610 26.63 60.01 -18.29
C GLY A 610 27.78 60.96 -17.91
N LEU A 611 29.04 60.55 -18.07
CA LEU A 611 30.21 61.40 -17.77
C LEU A 611 31.24 61.38 -18.91
N ALA A 612 31.89 60.23 -19.14
CA ALA A 612 32.90 60.08 -20.18
C ALA A 612 32.93 58.64 -20.72
N LYS A 613 33.04 58.50 -22.04
CA LYS A 613 33.37 57.24 -22.72
C LYS A 613 34.77 57.35 -23.31
N MET A 614 35.65 56.42 -22.95
CA MET A 614 37.00 56.32 -23.50
C MET A 614 37.11 55.01 -24.31
N THR A 615 37.62 55.10 -25.53
CA THR A 615 37.83 53.95 -26.42
C THR A 615 39.30 53.92 -26.85
N ASN A 616 40.11 53.13 -26.15
CA ASN A 616 41.54 52.97 -26.48
C ASN A 616 41.73 51.70 -27.32
N VAL A 617 42.36 51.82 -28.50
CA VAL A 617 42.54 50.70 -29.43
C VAL A 617 44.00 50.65 -29.88
N GLY A 618 44.69 49.54 -29.61
CA GLY A 618 46.15 49.45 -29.73
C GLY A 618 46.72 49.15 -31.12
N LEU A 619 45.88 48.81 -32.12
CA LEU A 619 46.33 48.47 -33.48
C LEU A 619 45.50 49.16 -34.57
N GLY A 620 44.19 48.93 -34.59
CA GLY A 620 43.31 49.51 -35.62
C GLY A 620 41.86 49.55 -35.17
N TYR A 621 41.22 50.70 -35.38
CA TYR A 621 39.79 50.91 -35.15
C TYR A 621 39.13 51.23 -36.50
N MET A 622 38.12 50.45 -36.88
CA MET A 622 37.41 50.58 -38.14
C MET A 622 35.90 50.68 -37.88
N VAL A 623 35.26 51.68 -38.47
CA VAL A 623 33.82 51.91 -38.36
C VAL A 623 33.23 51.92 -39.76
N ASN A 624 32.59 50.81 -40.14
CA ASN A 624 31.87 50.68 -41.40
C ASN A 624 30.39 50.96 -41.16
N VAL A 625 29.81 51.93 -41.88
CA VAL A 625 28.41 52.36 -41.69
C VAL A 625 27.69 52.34 -43.03
N GLY A 626 26.68 51.48 -43.16
CA GLY A 626 26.04 51.19 -44.46
C GLY A 626 25.06 52.25 -44.99
N ALA A 627 24.61 53.19 -44.13
CA ALA A 627 23.61 54.19 -44.51
C ALA A 627 24.05 55.62 -44.18
N ALA A 628 24.14 55.98 -42.89
CA ALA A 628 24.54 57.32 -42.45
C ALA A 628 25.32 57.26 -41.14
N TYR A 629 26.48 57.93 -41.11
CA TYR A 629 27.22 58.22 -39.88
C TYR A 629 27.00 59.70 -39.52
N SER A 630 26.65 59.98 -38.27
CA SER A 630 26.48 61.34 -37.76
C SER A 630 27.19 61.47 -36.42
N LEU A 631 28.10 62.43 -36.33
CA LEU A 631 28.84 62.77 -35.13
C LEU A 631 28.52 64.22 -34.78
N ASN A 632 27.89 64.43 -33.62
CA ASN A 632 27.47 65.74 -33.13
C ASN A 632 28.14 66.00 -31.78
N THR A 633 28.84 67.12 -31.66
CA THR A 633 29.59 67.49 -30.46
C THR A 633 29.15 68.87 -29.98
N ALA A 634 28.58 68.95 -28.78
CA ALA A 634 28.14 70.22 -28.20
C ALA A 634 29.30 71.09 -27.67
N GLY A 635 30.44 70.45 -27.36
CA GLY A 635 31.70 71.12 -27.00
C GLY A 635 32.75 70.99 -28.11
N LEU A 636 34.03 71.11 -27.75
CA LEU A 636 35.14 70.98 -28.69
C LEU A 636 35.23 69.56 -29.29
N MET A 637 35.00 69.45 -30.59
CA MET A 637 35.57 68.35 -31.39
C MET A 637 37.01 68.69 -31.75
N ASN A 638 37.95 67.84 -31.34
CA ASN A 638 39.35 67.93 -31.75
C ASN A 638 39.75 66.62 -32.45
N VAL A 639 40.33 66.74 -33.64
CA VAL A 639 40.80 65.61 -34.44
C VAL A 639 42.29 65.82 -34.72
N VAL A 640 43.15 65.15 -33.94
CA VAL A 640 44.59 65.09 -34.20
C VAL A 640 44.88 63.84 -35.03
N VAL A 641 45.56 64.01 -36.16
CA VAL A 641 46.04 62.89 -37.00
C VAL A 641 47.55 63.02 -37.17
N GLY A 642 48.30 62.05 -36.65
CA GLY A 642 49.78 62.10 -36.64
C GLY A 642 50.47 61.82 -37.97
N ALA A 643 49.71 61.58 -39.05
CA ALA A 643 50.24 61.28 -40.38
C ALA A 643 49.42 61.95 -41.49
N ALA A 644 48.43 61.26 -42.06
CA ALA A 644 47.58 61.76 -43.14
C ALA A 644 46.10 61.64 -42.79
N TYR A 645 45.36 62.76 -42.88
CA TYR A 645 43.91 62.76 -42.85
C TYR A 645 43.37 62.81 -44.28
N ASN A 646 42.72 61.73 -44.71
CA ASN A 646 42.11 61.62 -46.03
C ASN A 646 40.58 61.61 -45.89
N GLU A 647 39.92 62.63 -46.43
CA GLU A 647 38.47 62.77 -46.44
C GLU A 647 37.98 62.77 -47.89
N GLN A 648 37.30 61.71 -48.30
CA GLN A 648 36.75 61.57 -49.65
C GLN A 648 35.23 61.62 -49.59
N ILE A 649 34.61 62.55 -50.31
CA ILE A 649 33.16 62.77 -50.33
C ILE A 649 32.66 62.74 -51.77
N ALA A 650 31.82 61.76 -52.09
CA ALA A 650 31.44 61.42 -53.46
C ALA A 650 30.33 62.29 -54.09
N LYS A 651 29.71 63.20 -53.33
CA LYS A 651 28.65 64.10 -53.83
C LYS A 651 28.90 65.56 -53.48
N SER A 652 28.77 65.93 -52.20
CA SER A 652 28.84 67.31 -51.75
C SER A 652 29.41 67.39 -50.34
N ARG A 653 30.39 68.28 -50.13
CA ARG A 653 30.88 68.67 -48.81
C ARG A 653 30.35 70.06 -48.49
N SER A 654 29.72 70.21 -47.33
CA SER A 654 29.36 71.52 -46.77
C SER A 654 30.22 71.78 -45.54
N ILE A 655 30.76 72.99 -45.42
CA ILE A 655 31.45 73.47 -44.23
C ILE A 655 30.78 74.78 -43.85
N SER A 656 30.33 74.89 -42.61
CA SER A 656 29.73 76.10 -42.05
C SER A 656 30.23 76.29 -40.63
N ALA A 657 30.55 77.51 -40.26
CA ALA A 657 30.86 77.93 -38.89
C ALA A 657 30.15 79.25 -38.61
N GLY A 658 29.65 79.43 -37.39
CA GLY A 658 28.89 80.62 -37.01
C GLY A 658 29.72 81.88 -36.76
N ASP A 659 31.05 81.78 -36.84
CA ASP A 659 32.00 82.87 -36.60
C ASP A 659 33.07 82.91 -37.71
N ASN A 660 34.09 82.03 -37.66
CA ASN A 660 35.13 81.97 -38.68
C ASN A 660 35.39 80.54 -39.19
N ILE A 661 35.68 80.41 -40.48
CA ILE A 661 36.27 79.21 -41.10
C ILE A 661 37.72 79.54 -41.48
N LYS A 662 38.68 79.16 -40.64
CA LYS A 662 40.11 79.37 -40.93
C LYS A 662 40.73 78.12 -41.56
N ILE A 663 40.83 78.10 -42.89
CA ILE A 663 41.67 77.14 -43.61
C ILE A 663 43.09 77.71 -43.66
N THR A 664 44.10 76.88 -43.36
CA THR A 664 45.51 77.30 -43.42
C THR A 664 46.35 76.14 -43.96
N ALA A 665 46.98 76.36 -45.12
CA ALA A 665 47.86 75.38 -45.76
C ALA A 665 49.25 75.98 -45.92
N ALA A 666 50.28 75.35 -45.35
CA ALA A 666 51.65 75.89 -45.31
C ALA A 666 52.44 75.78 -46.65
N LYS A 667 51.81 75.29 -47.72
CA LYS A 667 52.43 75.15 -49.05
C LYS A 667 51.46 75.58 -50.17
N THR A 668 50.32 74.90 -50.28
CA THR A 668 49.35 75.12 -51.35
C THR A 668 47.93 74.88 -50.83
N LEU A 669 47.02 75.81 -51.13
CA LEU A 669 45.58 75.56 -51.09
C LEU A 669 45.08 75.58 -52.54
N SER A 670 44.64 74.43 -53.04
CA SER A 670 44.25 74.24 -54.45
C SER A 670 42.78 73.85 -54.58
N ILE A 671 42.01 74.65 -55.30
CA ILE A 671 40.64 74.32 -55.73
C ILE A 671 40.70 74.07 -57.23
N VAL A 672 40.23 72.91 -57.69
CA VAL A 672 40.43 72.42 -59.08
C VAL A 672 39.15 71.82 -59.66
N GLY A 673 39.07 71.74 -60.99
CA GLY A 673 37.87 71.35 -61.75
C GLY A 673 37.07 72.54 -62.25
N GLU A 674 35.84 72.32 -62.71
CA GLU A 674 34.90 73.41 -63.04
C GLU A 674 34.37 74.03 -61.74
N GLN A 675 34.81 75.24 -61.43
CA GLN A 675 34.58 75.88 -60.14
C GLN A 675 33.88 77.24 -60.30
N LYS A 676 32.76 77.42 -59.61
CA LYS A 676 32.06 78.71 -59.47
C LYS A 676 32.19 79.20 -58.03
N ILE A 677 33.27 79.93 -57.75
CA ILE A 677 33.41 80.69 -56.50
C ILE A 677 32.41 81.85 -56.55
N THR A 678 31.75 82.15 -55.43
CA THR A 678 30.77 83.27 -55.34
C THR A 678 30.76 83.81 -53.92
N GLU A 679 31.53 84.87 -53.68
CA GLU A 679 31.46 85.63 -52.44
C GLU A 679 30.41 86.73 -52.54
N LYS A 680 29.72 86.99 -51.42
CA LYS A 680 28.70 88.06 -51.28
C LYS A 680 28.85 88.81 -49.95
N GLY A 681 30.09 89.02 -49.52
CA GLY A 681 30.41 89.90 -48.39
C GLY A 681 30.06 91.36 -48.72
N LYS A 682 29.87 92.19 -47.69
CA LYS A 682 29.77 93.65 -47.86
C LYS A 682 31.09 94.28 -48.31
N GLU A 683 32.19 93.58 -48.06
CA GLU A 683 33.55 93.87 -48.47
C GLU A 683 34.20 92.52 -48.84
N VAL A 684 35.07 92.53 -49.85
CA VAL A 684 35.85 91.37 -50.30
C VAL A 684 37.30 91.82 -50.41
N PHE A 685 38.12 91.41 -49.44
CA PHE A 685 39.51 91.84 -49.30
C PHE A 685 40.45 90.71 -49.72
N ILE A 686 40.99 90.81 -50.94
CA ILE A 686 41.95 89.84 -51.50
C ILE A 686 43.31 90.53 -51.62
N GLU A 687 44.17 90.31 -50.63
CA GLU A 687 45.51 90.89 -50.58
C GLU A 687 46.56 89.94 -51.18
N GLY A 688 47.28 90.40 -52.20
CA GLY A 688 48.46 89.72 -52.75
C GLY A 688 49.71 90.58 -52.53
N SER A 689 50.59 90.16 -51.61
CA SER A 689 51.70 90.99 -51.11
C SER A 689 52.77 91.39 -52.14
N THR A 690 52.77 90.79 -53.32
CA THR A 690 53.70 91.12 -54.42
C THR A 690 52.99 91.34 -55.76
N LYS A 691 51.92 90.59 -56.05
CA LYS A 691 51.18 90.65 -57.30
C LYS A 691 49.78 90.07 -57.11
N LEU A 692 48.77 90.75 -57.66
CA LEU A 692 47.44 90.17 -57.91
C LEU A 692 47.26 90.02 -59.43
N VAL A 693 46.80 88.85 -59.88
CA VAL A 693 46.55 88.58 -61.31
C VAL A 693 45.16 88.02 -61.48
N LEU A 694 44.32 88.73 -62.24
CA LEU A 694 43.06 88.22 -62.74
C LEU A 694 43.25 87.92 -64.23
N ALA A 695 43.19 86.64 -64.59
CA ALA A 695 43.46 86.15 -65.94
C ALA A 695 42.25 85.41 -66.52
N VAL A 696 41.89 85.74 -67.77
CA VAL A 696 40.85 85.05 -68.53
C VAL A 696 41.39 84.77 -69.93
N GLY A 697 41.91 83.56 -70.13
CA GLY A 697 42.71 83.23 -71.31
C GLY A 697 43.99 84.06 -71.36
N ALA A 698 44.27 84.69 -72.51
CA ALA A 698 45.43 85.55 -72.71
C ALA A 698 45.26 86.98 -72.15
N SER A 699 44.02 87.42 -71.89
CA SER A 699 43.74 88.75 -71.33
C SER A 699 43.99 88.75 -69.82
N THR A 700 44.73 89.74 -69.33
CA THR A 700 45.05 89.86 -67.90
C THR A 700 44.87 91.28 -67.37
N ILE A 701 44.34 91.37 -66.15
CA ILE A 701 44.49 92.54 -65.29
C ILE A 701 45.54 92.14 -64.23
N THR A 702 46.72 92.74 -64.32
CA THR A 702 47.78 92.59 -63.32
C THR A 702 47.82 93.83 -62.47
N MET A 703 47.66 93.66 -61.15
CA MET A 703 47.80 94.73 -60.18
C MET A 703 49.09 94.52 -59.37
N THR A 704 49.87 95.59 -59.24
CA THR A 704 51.08 95.67 -58.42
C THR A 704 51.01 96.93 -57.56
N ALA A 705 51.93 97.08 -56.59
CA ALA A 705 51.91 98.18 -55.63
C ALA A 705 52.04 99.60 -56.24
N GLY A 706 52.50 99.74 -57.49
CA GLY A 706 52.64 101.03 -58.17
C GLY A 706 51.93 101.14 -59.53
N GLU A 707 51.32 100.06 -60.02
CA GLU A 707 50.83 99.98 -61.40
C GLU A 707 49.66 98.99 -61.55
N ILE A 708 48.62 99.41 -62.26
CA ILE A 708 47.54 98.53 -62.76
C ILE A 708 47.75 98.39 -64.27
N ASN A 709 48.21 97.21 -64.69
CA ASN A 709 48.54 96.92 -66.08
C ASN A 709 47.42 96.06 -66.69
N ILE A 710 46.65 96.65 -67.61
CA ILE A 710 45.55 95.99 -68.33
C ILE A 710 46.05 95.62 -69.72
N ASN A 711 46.36 94.35 -69.93
CA ASN A 711 46.93 93.87 -71.19
C ASN A 711 45.84 93.14 -72.02
N SER A 712 45.39 93.78 -73.10
CA SER A 712 44.29 93.33 -73.95
C SER A 712 44.53 93.79 -75.41
N PRO A 713 44.25 92.95 -76.44
CA PRO A 713 44.34 93.36 -77.84
C PRO A 713 43.40 94.49 -78.26
N LEU A 714 42.39 94.80 -77.44
CA LEU A 714 41.46 95.90 -77.67
C LEU A 714 40.99 96.49 -76.34
N VAL A 715 41.02 97.82 -76.21
CA VAL A 715 40.45 98.55 -75.08
C VAL A 715 39.33 99.46 -75.61
N LYS A 716 38.13 99.31 -75.07
CA LYS A 716 36.94 100.14 -75.37
C LYS A 716 36.31 100.59 -74.06
N ILE A 717 35.90 101.86 -73.99
CA ILE A 717 35.23 102.45 -72.82
C ILE A 717 33.87 102.99 -73.27
N ASN A 718 32.78 102.38 -72.79
CA ASN A 718 31.38 102.83 -72.91
C ASN A 718 30.47 102.00 -71.97
N CYS A 719 29.26 102.46 -71.64
CA CYS A 719 28.30 101.89 -70.64
C CYS A 719 27.39 100.73 -71.20
N PRO A 720 26.52 100.01 -70.43
CA PRO A 720 26.01 100.22 -69.06
C PRO A 720 26.02 98.97 -68.11
N ALA A 721 24.90 98.56 -67.49
CA ALA A 721 24.81 97.67 -66.30
C ALA A 721 23.72 96.55 -66.34
N GLY A 722 23.79 95.49 -65.48
CA GLY A 722 22.83 94.33 -65.40
C GLY A 722 23.00 93.25 -64.24
N PRO A 723 22.17 92.13 -64.13
CA PRO A 723 21.91 91.26 -62.90
C PRO A 723 21.80 89.64 -63.03
N ALA A 724 21.72 88.74 -61.95
CA ALA A 724 21.29 87.24 -61.92
C ALA A 724 21.33 86.29 -60.56
N MET A 725 21.18 84.89 -60.59
CA MET A 725 20.65 83.82 -59.55
C MET A 725 21.48 82.43 -59.26
N THR A 726 21.19 81.17 -58.67
CA THR A 726 20.23 80.21 -57.86
C THR A 726 20.92 78.75 -57.58
N VAL A 727 20.57 77.52 -56.94
CA VAL A 727 19.73 76.81 -55.82
C VAL A 727 20.20 75.36 -55.19
N ALA A 728 19.36 74.29 -54.82
CA ALA A 728 19.51 73.31 -53.63
C ALA A 728 18.91 71.79 -53.55
N ALA A 729 19.15 70.86 -52.51
CA ALA A 729 18.58 69.43 -52.28
C ALA A 729 18.83 68.56 -50.91
N PRO A 730 18.06 67.44 -50.48
CA PRO A 730 18.16 66.59 -49.18
C PRO A 730 17.79 65.00 -49.02
N ASP A 731 17.89 64.36 -47.78
CA ASP A 731 17.27 63.11 -47.04
C ASP A 731 17.38 61.54 -47.42
N SER A 732 17.03 60.37 -46.72
CA SER A 732 16.59 59.74 -45.36
C SER A 732 16.60 58.10 -45.37
N LYS A 733 16.18 57.07 -44.49
CA LYS A 733 15.86 56.64 -43.04
C LYS A 733 15.58 55.03 -42.82
N SER A 734 15.31 54.38 -41.62
CA SER A 734 14.95 52.87 -41.37
C SER A 734 14.42 52.32 -39.92
N THR A 735 13.78 51.11 -39.71
CA THR A 735 12.54 50.80 -38.81
C THR A 735 12.39 49.53 -37.81
N VAL A 736 11.19 49.22 -37.15
CA VAL A 736 10.84 48.21 -36.03
C VAL A 736 9.31 47.63 -35.87
N PRO A 737 8.50 47.48 -34.71
CA PRO A 737 7.01 47.07 -34.64
C PRO A 737 5.98 47.80 -33.62
N SER A 738 4.67 47.40 -33.35
CA SER A 738 3.60 48.19 -32.59
C SER A 738 2.68 47.64 -31.42
N GLY A 739 1.73 46.68 -31.58
CA GLY A 739 0.77 46.21 -30.55
C GLY A 739 -0.76 46.26 -30.81
N LEU A 740 -1.27 46.78 -31.94
CA LEU A 740 -2.71 46.75 -32.28
C LEU A 740 -3.11 45.57 -33.20
N GLY A 741 -2.19 44.67 -33.49
CA GLY A 741 -2.33 43.53 -34.40
C GLY A 741 -1.41 43.63 -35.61
N GLN A 742 -1.03 42.50 -36.19
CA GLN A 742 0.09 42.41 -37.15
C GLN A 742 -0.02 43.40 -38.33
N ASN A 743 -1.21 43.60 -38.89
CA ASN A 743 -1.40 44.53 -40.01
C ASN A 743 -1.10 46.00 -39.64
N VAL A 744 -1.24 46.39 -38.36
CA VAL A 744 -0.77 47.69 -37.85
C VAL A 744 0.73 47.65 -37.64
N ASP A 745 1.26 46.56 -37.08
CA ASP A 745 2.68 46.38 -36.80
C ASP A 745 3.53 46.43 -38.08
N ASP A 746 3.03 45.93 -39.21
CA ASP A 746 3.70 45.95 -40.53
C ASP A 746 3.70 47.34 -41.19
N ILE A 747 2.76 48.22 -40.82
CA ILE A 747 2.64 49.60 -41.32
C ILE A 747 3.42 50.55 -40.39
N ALA A 748 3.17 50.48 -39.09
CA ALA A 748 4.01 51.10 -38.07
C ALA A 748 5.48 50.72 -38.26
N GLY A 749 5.70 49.45 -38.67
CA GLY A 749 6.88 48.78 -39.22
C GLY A 749 7.76 49.57 -40.19
N LYS A 750 7.29 50.75 -40.62
CA LYS A 750 7.90 51.60 -41.63
C LYS A 750 8.19 53.04 -41.16
N SER A 751 7.93 53.42 -39.89
CA SER A 751 8.40 54.69 -39.29
C SER A 751 9.43 54.50 -38.16
N PRO A 752 10.74 54.72 -38.37
CA PRO A 752 11.76 54.69 -37.30
C PRO A 752 11.32 55.42 -36.02
N THR A 753 10.65 56.57 -36.19
CA THR A 753 10.20 57.43 -35.11
C THR A 753 9.03 56.86 -34.34
N LEU A 754 7.95 56.37 -34.99
CA LEU A 754 6.83 55.75 -34.29
C LEU A 754 7.32 54.58 -33.43
N GLN A 755 8.30 53.84 -33.93
CA GLN A 755 8.76 52.60 -33.34
C GLN A 755 9.69 52.87 -32.17
N LYS A 756 10.54 53.91 -32.28
CA LYS A 756 11.24 54.50 -31.16
C LYS A 756 10.25 55.03 -30.10
N ASP A 757 9.27 55.82 -30.49
CA ASP A 757 8.38 56.51 -29.55
C ASP A 757 7.41 55.54 -28.84
N MET A 758 6.84 54.56 -29.54
CA MET A 758 6.07 53.47 -28.93
C MET A 758 6.94 52.61 -28.01
N LYS A 759 8.18 52.29 -28.41
CA LYS A 759 9.14 51.59 -27.55
C LYS A 759 9.40 52.38 -26.28
N GLU A 760 9.70 53.68 -26.39
CA GLU A 760 9.91 54.58 -25.25
C GLU A 760 8.64 54.78 -24.39
N LEU A 761 7.43 54.61 -24.92
CA LEU A 761 6.17 54.64 -24.16
C LEU A 761 5.88 53.32 -23.45
N GLN A 762 6.04 52.18 -24.13
CA GLN A 762 5.95 50.84 -23.54
C GLN A 762 6.99 50.70 -22.40
N ASP A 763 8.22 51.16 -22.62
CA ASP A 763 9.28 51.19 -21.61
C ASP A 763 8.99 52.20 -20.47
N ALA A 764 8.18 53.24 -20.71
CA ALA A 764 7.67 54.17 -19.69
C ALA A 764 6.39 53.67 -18.96
N GLY A 765 5.95 52.44 -19.24
CA GLY A 765 4.79 51.81 -18.60
C GLY A 765 3.44 52.23 -19.19
N TRP A 766 3.40 52.67 -20.45
CA TRP A 766 2.14 52.84 -21.18
C TRP A 766 1.70 51.55 -21.87
N THR A 767 0.38 51.37 -21.99
CA THR A 767 -0.21 50.28 -22.79
C THR A 767 -1.16 50.84 -23.86
N THR A 768 -1.19 50.19 -25.02
CA THR A 768 -2.12 50.52 -26.12
C THR A 768 -3.20 49.43 -26.21
N LYS A 769 -4.48 49.81 -26.31
CA LYS A 769 -5.61 48.88 -26.46
C LYS A 769 -6.70 49.46 -27.35
N TYR A 770 -7.57 48.59 -27.87
CA TYR A 770 -8.87 49.03 -28.41
C TYR A 770 -9.91 49.22 -27.29
N GLY A 771 -10.72 50.26 -27.40
CA GLY A 771 -11.88 50.55 -26.54
C GLY A 771 -13.20 50.04 -27.13
N PRO A 772 -14.36 50.41 -26.55
CA PRO A 772 -15.66 50.15 -27.13
C PRO A 772 -15.88 50.99 -28.41
N ASN A 773 -16.66 50.48 -29.36
CA ASN A 773 -16.94 51.14 -30.63
C ASN A 773 -17.71 52.46 -30.41
N GLY A 774 -17.23 53.56 -30.98
CA GLY A 774 -17.80 54.90 -30.82
C GLY A 774 -17.41 55.57 -29.49
N GLY A 775 -16.49 54.99 -28.72
CA GLY A 775 -15.95 55.59 -27.49
C GLY A 775 -14.88 56.66 -27.72
N GLY A 776 -14.44 56.87 -28.96
CA GLY A 776 -13.33 57.75 -29.31
C GLY A 776 -11.96 57.12 -29.05
N SER A 777 -10.91 57.84 -29.45
CA SER A 777 -9.51 57.51 -29.15
C SER A 777 -8.90 58.59 -28.25
N HIS A 778 -8.00 58.22 -27.35
CA HIS A 778 -7.35 59.14 -26.41
C HIS A 778 -6.15 58.48 -25.67
N ALA A 779 -5.14 59.29 -25.35
CA ALA A 779 -4.03 58.96 -24.46
C ALA A 779 -4.27 59.46 -23.01
N ASP A 780 -4.68 58.57 -22.10
CA ASP A 780 -4.79 58.90 -20.68
C ASP A 780 -3.43 58.87 -19.97
N ARG A 781 -2.93 60.06 -19.61
CA ARG A 781 -1.67 60.27 -18.90
C ARG A 781 -1.69 59.81 -17.43
N GLN A 782 -2.86 59.64 -16.80
CA GLN A 782 -2.98 59.15 -15.42
C GLN A 782 -2.94 57.63 -15.33
N SER A 783 -3.77 56.91 -16.10
CA SER A 783 -3.70 55.44 -16.15
C SER A 783 -2.57 54.90 -17.03
N LYS A 784 -1.92 55.76 -17.83
CA LYS A 784 -0.94 55.41 -18.88
C LYS A 784 -1.52 54.42 -19.89
N VAL A 785 -2.68 54.74 -20.44
CA VAL A 785 -3.33 53.92 -21.45
C VAL A 785 -3.67 54.76 -22.68
N ILE A 786 -3.16 54.34 -23.84
CA ILE A 786 -3.66 54.78 -25.14
C ILE A 786 -4.83 53.87 -25.50
N THR A 787 -6.03 54.43 -25.57
CA THR A 787 -7.22 53.73 -26.06
C THR A 787 -7.51 54.20 -27.47
N ILE A 788 -7.64 53.26 -28.41
CA ILE A 788 -8.05 53.51 -29.80
C ILE A 788 -9.49 53.03 -29.96
N ASP A 789 -10.33 53.74 -30.72
CA ASP A 789 -11.75 53.37 -30.89
C ASP A 789 -11.90 51.97 -31.50
N GLY A 790 -12.71 51.10 -30.89
CA GLY A 790 -12.94 49.73 -31.36
C GLY A 790 -13.50 49.63 -32.79
N ALA A 791 -14.14 50.70 -33.29
CA ALA A 791 -14.59 50.78 -34.68
C ALA A 791 -13.43 50.75 -35.70
N LEU A 792 -12.22 51.14 -35.30
CA LEU A 792 -11.03 51.15 -36.16
C LEU A 792 -10.31 49.80 -36.23
N LYS A 793 -10.74 48.79 -35.47
CA LYS A 793 -10.05 47.49 -35.34
C LYS A 793 -9.86 46.71 -36.66
N ASN A 794 -10.64 47.06 -37.69
CA ASN A 794 -10.57 46.44 -39.02
C ASN A 794 -9.90 47.34 -40.09
N ASP A 795 -9.46 48.55 -39.76
CA ASP A 795 -8.68 49.43 -40.65
C ASP A 795 -7.28 49.67 -40.06
N PRO A 796 -6.27 48.86 -40.45
CA PRO A 796 -4.93 48.97 -39.88
C PRO A 796 -4.18 50.24 -40.29
N ALA A 797 -4.54 50.88 -41.41
CA ALA A 797 -3.90 52.12 -41.83
C ALA A 797 -4.41 53.30 -40.99
N GLN A 798 -5.73 53.40 -40.81
CA GLN A 798 -6.35 54.42 -39.96
C GLN A 798 -6.06 54.17 -38.47
N ALA A 799 -5.95 52.91 -38.03
CA ALA A 799 -5.47 52.58 -36.69
C ALA A 799 -4.01 53.03 -36.48
N THR A 800 -3.12 52.86 -37.48
CA THR A 800 -1.73 53.39 -37.41
C THR A 800 -1.71 54.91 -37.36
N GLN A 801 -2.60 55.60 -38.10
CA GLN A 801 -2.74 57.06 -38.08
C GLN A 801 -3.06 57.59 -36.69
N VAL A 802 -4.12 57.07 -36.08
CA VAL A 802 -4.58 57.50 -34.76
C VAL A 802 -3.57 57.09 -33.69
N LEU A 803 -2.99 55.90 -33.77
CA LEU A 803 -1.89 55.48 -32.90
C LEU A 803 -0.72 56.46 -32.93
N ALA A 804 -0.31 56.93 -34.12
CA ALA A 804 0.78 57.90 -34.26
C ALA A 804 0.45 59.29 -33.68
N HIS A 805 -0.84 59.65 -33.61
CA HIS A 805 -1.32 60.88 -32.99
C HIS A 805 -1.33 60.75 -31.45
N GLU A 806 -1.96 59.69 -30.92
CA GLU A 806 -2.03 59.43 -29.47
C GLU A 806 -0.66 59.17 -28.83
N VAL A 807 0.25 58.52 -29.55
CA VAL A 807 1.67 58.41 -29.16
C VAL A 807 2.29 59.79 -29.01
N GLY A 808 1.93 60.76 -29.86
CA GLY A 808 2.38 62.15 -29.71
C GLY A 808 1.91 62.83 -28.43
N HIS A 809 0.63 62.68 -28.05
CA HIS A 809 0.13 63.14 -26.75
C HIS A 809 0.84 62.46 -25.58
N ALA A 810 0.97 61.13 -25.62
CA ALA A 810 1.63 60.36 -24.58
C ALA A 810 3.14 60.70 -24.44
N LYS A 811 3.81 61.04 -25.54
CA LYS A 811 5.21 61.51 -25.57
C LYS A 811 5.37 62.96 -25.11
N TYR A 812 4.38 63.81 -25.31
CA TYR A 812 4.48 65.23 -24.95
C TYR A 812 4.07 65.47 -23.49
N ASN A 813 5.01 66.00 -22.71
CA ASN A 813 4.83 66.29 -21.29
C ASN A 813 4.07 67.62 -21.07
N TYR A 814 2.77 67.64 -21.39
CA TYR A 814 1.89 68.77 -21.12
C TYR A 814 1.48 68.83 -19.64
N THR A 815 1.58 70.01 -19.04
CA THR A 815 1.02 70.35 -17.72
C THR A 815 0.07 71.54 -17.89
N PRO A 816 -1.24 71.43 -17.59
CA PRO A 816 -2.19 72.52 -17.79
C PRO A 816 -1.93 73.74 -16.90
N ASP A 817 -1.98 74.93 -17.49
CA ASP A 817 -1.90 76.22 -16.79
C ASP A 817 -3.31 76.84 -16.69
N PHE A 818 -3.88 76.84 -15.48
CA PHE A 818 -5.20 77.40 -15.18
C PHE A 818 -5.13 78.83 -14.61
N SER A 819 -4.07 79.59 -14.90
CA SER A 819 -3.90 80.98 -14.42
C SER A 819 -4.74 82.01 -15.19
N SER A 820 -5.03 81.77 -16.48
CA SER A 820 -6.02 82.50 -17.26
C SER A 820 -6.56 81.67 -18.42
N LYS A 821 -7.73 82.05 -18.97
CA LYS A 821 -8.33 81.34 -20.11
C LYS A 821 -7.40 81.23 -21.32
N GLN A 822 -6.65 82.29 -21.61
CA GLN A 822 -5.72 82.35 -22.74
C GLN A 822 -4.50 81.43 -22.52
N LYS A 823 -4.02 81.29 -21.28
CA LYS A 823 -2.94 80.37 -20.93
C LYS A 823 -3.36 78.92 -21.06
N TYR A 824 -4.55 78.58 -20.55
CA TYR A 824 -5.13 77.25 -20.67
C TYR A 824 -5.33 76.83 -22.14
N LEU A 825 -5.94 77.70 -22.95
CA LEU A 825 -6.14 77.45 -24.38
C LEU A 825 -4.82 77.32 -25.16
N GLY A 826 -3.84 78.18 -24.90
CA GLY A 826 -2.53 78.10 -25.54
C GLY A 826 -1.80 76.79 -25.22
N GLY A 827 -1.88 76.33 -23.96
CA GLY A 827 -1.32 75.05 -23.53
C GLY A 827 -2.00 73.85 -24.21
N ALA A 828 -3.34 73.82 -24.24
CA ALA A 828 -4.11 72.76 -24.87
C ALA A 828 -3.83 72.66 -26.38
N MET A 829 -3.80 73.78 -27.11
CA MET A 829 -3.53 73.77 -28.54
C MET A 829 -2.08 73.39 -28.88
N ALA A 830 -1.11 73.64 -27.99
CA ALA A 830 0.26 73.17 -28.17
C ALA A 830 0.40 71.64 -27.99
N ASP A 831 -0.54 70.99 -27.31
CA ASP A 831 -0.62 69.52 -27.16
C ASP A 831 -1.16 68.86 -28.44
N GLU A 832 -2.29 69.36 -28.97
CA GLU A 832 -2.83 69.00 -30.30
C GLU A 832 -1.78 69.21 -31.41
N GLY A 833 -1.02 70.30 -31.31
CA GLY A 833 0.11 70.60 -32.20
C GLY A 833 1.23 69.56 -32.11
N ALA A 834 1.55 69.07 -30.91
CA ALA A 834 2.56 68.01 -30.71
C ALA A 834 2.12 66.66 -31.28
N ALA A 835 0.86 66.27 -31.05
CA ALA A 835 0.27 65.04 -31.57
C ALA A 835 0.16 65.05 -33.10
N THR A 836 -0.29 66.16 -33.68
CA THR A 836 -0.37 66.35 -35.14
C THR A 836 1.03 66.33 -35.77
N MET A 837 2.04 66.96 -35.16
CA MET A 837 3.43 66.87 -35.63
C MET A 837 3.95 65.43 -35.60
N LYS A 838 3.69 64.65 -34.54
CA LYS A 838 4.13 63.26 -34.45
C LYS A 838 3.50 62.40 -35.55
N ASN A 839 2.21 62.55 -35.82
CA ASN A 839 1.55 61.87 -36.93
C ASN A 839 2.16 62.25 -38.30
N ILE A 840 2.51 63.52 -38.54
CA ILE A 840 3.18 63.96 -39.79
C ILE A 840 4.57 63.33 -39.94
N GLU A 841 5.37 63.32 -38.87
CA GLU A 841 6.71 62.70 -38.84
C GLU A 841 6.62 61.22 -39.25
N VAL A 842 5.72 60.50 -38.58
CA VAL A 842 5.51 59.06 -38.74
C VAL A 842 4.98 58.72 -40.14
N ARG A 843 3.99 59.46 -40.64
CA ARG A 843 3.44 59.28 -41.99
C ARG A 843 4.51 59.41 -43.07
N ARG A 844 5.37 60.43 -42.96
CA ARG A 844 6.42 60.71 -43.95
C ARG A 844 7.45 59.58 -44.00
N GLU A 845 7.81 59.03 -42.85
CA GLU A 845 8.73 57.90 -42.79
C GLU A 845 8.11 56.59 -43.32
N ILE A 846 6.84 56.30 -43.01
CA ILE A 846 6.13 55.12 -43.53
C ILE A 846 6.11 55.17 -45.06
N LEU A 847 5.81 56.32 -45.65
CA LEU A 847 5.87 56.52 -47.11
C LEU A 847 7.29 56.34 -47.66
N ALA A 848 8.31 56.89 -47.00
CA ALA A 848 9.71 56.75 -47.43
C ALA A 848 10.21 55.30 -47.41
N ASN A 849 9.76 54.49 -46.44
CA ASN A 849 10.11 53.06 -46.31
C ASN A 849 9.07 52.13 -47.01
N GLY A 850 8.35 52.62 -48.02
CA GLY A 850 7.50 51.79 -48.88
C GLY A 850 6.22 51.26 -48.21
N GLY A 851 5.60 52.06 -47.34
CA GLY A 851 4.34 51.77 -46.66
C GLY A 851 3.13 52.53 -47.26
N PRO A 852 1.91 52.16 -46.85
CA PRO A 852 0.69 52.85 -47.28
C PRO A 852 0.58 54.25 -46.67
N ASP A 853 -0.15 55.15 -47.34
CA ASP A 853 -0.39 56.51 -46.86
C ASP A 853 -1.41 56.54 -45.71
N ILE A 854 -0.92 56.53 -44.47
CA ILE A 854 -1.75 56.62 -43.26
C ILE A 854 -2.44 57.98 -43.05
N LYS A 855 -2.24 59.00 -43.89
CA LYS A 855 -2.85 60.35 -43.74
C LYS A 855 -2.46 61.09 -42.44
N ILE A 856 -3.08 62.26 -42.25
CA ILE A 856 -2.86 63.22 -41.16
C ILE A 856 -4.22 63.47 -40.49
N ALA A 857 -4.24 63.60 -39.16
CA ALA A 857 -5.41 64.00 -38.39
C ALA A 857 -6.01 65.36 -38.84
N GLY A 858 -7.31 65.57 -38.56
CA GLY A 858 -8.01 66.83 -38.85
C GLY A 858 -8.43 67.02 -40.31
N ASN A 859 -9.03 68.17 -40.61
CA ASN A 859 -9.63 68.50 -41.89
C ASN A 859 -8.59 68.60 -43.03
N PRO A 860 -8.77 67.86 -44.15
CA PRO A 860 -7.92 67.95 -45.34
C PRO A 860 -7.63 69.36 -45.88
N GLN A 861 -8.52 70.35 -45.71
CA GLN A 861 -8.21 71.73 -46.10
C GLN A 861 -7.02 72.33 -45.33
N ASN A 862 -6.81 71.91 -44.08
CA ASN A 862 -5.75 72.43 -43.21
C ASN A 862 -4.42 71.69 -43.36
N HIS A 863 -4.41 70.50 -43.99
CA HIS A 863 -3.20 69.67 -44.12
C HIS A 863 -2.04 70.38 -44.83
N ALA A 864 -2.33 71.33 -45.72
CA ALA A 864 -1.31 72.14 -46.38
C ALA A 864 -0.54 73.08 -45.42
N SER A 865 -1.24 73.73 -44.48
CA SER A 865 -0.60 74.61 -43.49
C SER A 865 0.14 73.81 -42.42
N TYR A 866 -0.39 72.64 -42.03
CA TYR A 866 0.30 71.74 -41.08
C TYR A 866 1.63 71.22 -41.64
N ASN A 867 1.66 70.81 -42.92
CA ASN A 867 2.92 70.40 -43.55
C ASN A 867 3.91 71.56 -43.67
N ALA A 868 3.46 72.76 -44.07
CA ALA A 868 4.33 73.93 -44.19
C ALA A 868 5.01 74.33 -42.85
N ALA A 869 4.30 74.19 -41.73
CA ALA A 869 4.88 74.38 -40.40
C ALA A 869 5.87 73.27 -40.01
N TYR A 870 5.58 72.01 -40.35
CA TYR A 870 6.49 70.89 -40.14
C TYR A 870 7.77 71.01 -40.99
N ASP A 871 7.64 71.43 -42.24
CA ASP A 871 8.74 71.70 -43.18
C ASP A 871 9.61 72.88 -42.76
N GLN A 872 9.11 73.75 -41.88
CA GLN A 872 9.92 74.81 -41.28
C GLN A 872 10.74 74.29 -40.10
N TYR A 873 10.12 73.48 -39.21
CA TYR A 873 10.83 72.80 -38.12
C TYR A 873 12.01 71.94 -38.63
N LEU A 874 11.85 71.24 -39.76
CA LEU A 874 12.95 70.47 -40.37
C LEU A 874 14.15 71.32 -40.83
N LYS A 875 14.01 72.65 -40.94
CA LYS A 875 15.10 73.57 -41.35
C LYS A 875 15.77 74.27 -40.17
N ASP A 876 15.02 74.57 -39.11
CA ASP A 876 15.49 75.39 -37.98
C ASP A 876 15.58 74.62 -36.65
N GLY A 877 15.12 73.37 -36.59
CA GLY A 877 15.10 72.54 -35.39
C GLY A 877 14.13 73.01 -34.30
N ASN A 878 13.36 74.09 -34.54
CA ASN A 878 12.52 74.72 -33.54
C ASN A 878 11.16 74.00 -33.40
N ALA A 879 11.20 72.84 -32.74
CA ALA A 879 10.03 72.03 -32.46
C ALA A 879 8.94 72.77 -31.66
N ALA A 880 9.24 73.87 -30.96
CA ALA A 880 8.22 74.69 -30.29
C ALA A 880 7.43 75.51 -31.31
N SER A 881 8.10 76.30 -32.15
CA SER A 881 7.42 77.22 -33.08
C SER A 881 6.52 76.51 -34.09
N ALA A 882 6.85 75.27 -34.49
CA ALA A 882 5.98 74.48 -35.36
C ALA A 882 4.73 73.94 -34.63
N ARG A 883 4.86 73.47 -33.37
CA ARG A 883 3.70 73.03 -32.56
C ARG A 883 2.71 74.16 -32.35
N ASP A 884 3.19 75.34 -31.96
CA ASP A 884 2.35 76.51 -31.69
C ASP A 884 1.57 76.94 -32.94
N LYS A 885 2.20 76.91 -34.12
CA LYS A 885 1.58 77.25 -35.41
C LYS A 885 0.55 76.22 -35.86
N ILE A 886 0.83 74.93 -35.68
CA ILE A 886 -0.09 73.84 -36.04
C ILE A 886 -1.30 73.86 -35.11
N GLY A 887 -1.08 73.96 -33.79
CA GLY A 887 -2.15 74.12 -32.79
C GLY A 887 -3.05 75.33 -33.04
N SER A 888 -2.46 76.49 -33.37
CA SER A 888 -3.22 77.71 -33.68
C SER A 888 -4.13 77.58 -34.90
N ALA A 889 -3.71 76.78 -35.90
CA ALA A 889 -4.53 76.47 -37.07
C ALA A 889 -5.59 75.40 -36.76
N PHE A 890 -5.24 74.37 -35.97
CA PHE A 890 -6.15 73.30 -35.53
C PHE A 890 -7.31 73.86 -34.69
N GLY A 891 -7.01 74.67 -33.68
CA GLY A 891 -7.99 75.22 -32.72
C GLY A 891 -9.11 76.06 -33.33
N ASN A 892 -8.89 76.62 -34.53
CA ASN A 892 -9.86 77.46 -35.26
C ASN A 892 -10.42 76.78 -36.52
N GLY A 893 -9.65 75.87 -37.14
CA GLY A 893 -10.02 75.18 -38.38
C GLY A 893 -10.78 73.86 -38.17
N GLU A 894 -10.63 73.24 -37.00
CA GLU A 894 -11.28 71.98 -36.63
C GLU A 894 -12.49 72.20 -35.71
N ARG A 895 -13.44 71.26 -35.73
CA ARG A 895 -14.68 71.30 -34.93
C ARG A 895 -14.91 69.99 -34.18
N VAL A 896 -15.41 70.11 -32.94
CA VAL A 896 -15.71 68.96 -32.08
C VAL A 896 -17.08 68.39 -32.42
N SER A 897 -17.19 67.06 -32.47
CA SER A 897 -18.42 66.32 -32.72
C SER A 897 -19.40 66.43 -31.55
N GLY A 898 -20.34 67.38 -31.64
CA GLY A 898 -21.35 67.60 -30.61
C GLY A 898 -22.44 68.58 -31.04
N PRO A 899 -23.54 68.71 -30.29
CA PRO A 899 -24.61 69.63 -30.65
C PRO A 899 -24.08 71.07 -30.79
N LYS A 900 -24.28 71.66 -31.98
CA LYS A 900 -23.74 72.95 -32.48
C LYS A 900 -22.31 72.96 -33.06
N ASN A 901 -21.58 71.84 -33.09
CA ASN A 901 -20.22 71.70 -33.68
C ASN A 901 -19.28 72.90 -33.39
N PRO A 902 -18.99 73.22 -32.12
CA PRO A 902 -18.03 74.27 -31.77
C PRO A 902 -16.62 73.96 -32.31
N THR A 903 -15.83 75.00 -32.57
CA THR A 903 -14.38 74.85 -32.78
C THR A 903 -13.69 74.32 -31.52
N TYR A 904 -12.48 73.77 -31.65
CA TYR A 904 -11.72 73.28 -30.49
C TYR A 904 -11.42 74.41 -29.47
N ASN A 905 -11.16 75.64 -29.92
CA ASN A 905 -11.04 76.81 -29.04
C ASN A 905 -12.35 77.15 -28.29
N GLU A 906 -13.50 77.06 -28.95
CA GLU A 906 -14.81 77.27 -28.31
C GLU A 906 -15.15 76.15 -27.32
N TYR A 907 -14.79 74.90 -27.62
CA TYR A 907 -15.04 73.73 -26.77
C TYR A 907 -14.23 73.78 -25.46
N TYR A 908 -12.91 73.87 -25.54
CA TYR A 908 -12.05 73.98 -24.36
C TYR A 908 -12.28 75.31 -23.61
N GLY A 909 -12.56 76.40 -24.34
CA GLY A 909 -12.88 77.69 -23.75
C GLY A 909 -14.17 77.66 -22.93
N GLY A 910 -15.22 77.01 -23.44
CA GLY A 910 -16.50 76.84 -22.76
C GLY A 910 -16.47 75.84 -21.60
N TRP A 911 -15.50 74.92 -21.57
CA TRP A 911 -15.21 74.12 -20.37
C TRP A 911 -14.53 74.97 -19.29
N TYR A 912 -13.52 75.76 -19.64
CA TYR A 912 -12.84 76.66 -18.70
C TYR A 912 -13.82 77.64 -18.04
N ASP A 913 -14.68 78.30 -18.82
CA ASP A 913 -15.68 79.26 -18.32
C ASP A 913 -16.65 78.64 -17.29
N LYS A 914 -16.99 77.36 -17.47
CA LYS A 914 -17.88 76.61 -16.56
C LYS A 914 -17.18 76.11 -15.31
N THR A 915 -15.90 75.74 -15.41
CA THR A 915 -15.12 75.14 -14.31
C THR A 915 -14.47 76.19 -13.42
N PHE A 916 -14.14 77.37 -13.95
CA PHE A 916 -13.53 78.49 -13.22
C PHE A 916 -14.31 79.81 -13.34
N PRO A 917 -15.62 79.82 -13.03
CA PRO A 917 -16.46 81.01 -13.22
C PRO A 917 -15.96 82.21 -12.41
N GLY A 918 -15.80 83.35 -13.07
CA GLY A 918 -15.37 84.60 -12.43
C GLY A 918 -13.85 84.81 -12.30
N LYS A 919 -13.02 83.88 -12.80
CA LYS A 919 -11.60 84.17 -13.10
C LYS A 919 -11.45 84.70 -14.54
N PRO A 920 -10.46 85.58 -14.81
CA PRO A 920 -10.08 85.96 -16.17
C PRO A 920 -9.32 84.85 -16.94
#